data_AF-A0A4P8EG91-F1
#
_entry.id   AF-A0A4P8EG91-F1
#
_cell.length_a   1.000
_cell.length_b   1.000
_cell.length_c   1.000
_cell.angle_alpha   90.00
_cell.angle_beta   90.00
_cell.angle_gamma   90.00
#
_symmetry.space_group_name_H-M   'P 1'
#
loop_
_entity.id
_entity.type
_entity.pdbx_description
1 polymer ?
#
loop_
_entity_poly.entity_id
_entity_poly.type
_entity_poly.pdbx_seq_one_letter_code
_entity_poly.pdbx_strand_id
1 'polypeptide(L)'
;MATYTFVGYSPSGISFLSGARLRIDSTYDANSASAYSFEVTDDDTQWSGDSMVDGTADDTSQQTTTVRDGDGNVVANGQSYLEYSKTASDGYGNDIVIYRVMIGSTTVGYAADGLLVPGNTYDYTVDEITPTNQPLYSSIVDQSHDPDQGNDMEGTANGDSLLGASGDDTIEGNAGYDTIYGGTGNDRIGGGEGNDSLYGGDDDDSIRGWSGDDQVFGGGGDDTLEDDEGNDTIYGGAGDDNIYLWKGDDSAFGGDGNDTIEAFDNFGTDTVVGGGDFDTLSVETLSAPVTVTYTNDDSGTLTNGGDTIYFSEIEKIVTTDWADLVDGRTSRVGADFELGDGNDTAYGTFGDDSISGGDGDDLIDSWAGLDTVYGGAGNDSVYGGDGADLLYGGDGTDEMQGWTGNDTLYGGAGDDTLQSWEGNEFLYGGDGADTFLITEKTGATTISGGEGGTDDDTLDFNDSSGTSGISATFSGNEKGSFAHTGGVGTGTFEGIESVKGTEFNDEIDASSTNSGIDISTAAGDDTVIGGSGADLISGEAGNDSITSGLGDDTVYGGDGADWINAGTGADSVEGGLGNDSIYGGNDNDTLYGDEGNDYIEAGVGNDSVFGGTGDDVLSGAAGDDTLWGDEGNDSLIGGDGADLLYGGIGKDTLSGGAGDNEIYGGEGDDYVASSHATSGNDTIYGGDGNDIIYTGSGSDVVYGGDGRDSIYLAGGENTAYGGEGNDRITTSDTSGASSIDGGAGDDVISTHNGINNADTIAGGEGNDSIVSHDGDDIVDAGAGNDTVLAGSGDDTVDGGDGDDELYGESGADIITGGGGDDFMSGGDGDDLFVLTHDGGNDTVYDFDMTLNAGKTADQLDVNDLRNLDGNPIQWADVTVTDTFGDGTGDAILTFPEGESITLLGVLPTQVDGKLEMTTIGIPCFVSGTPILTPSGWRAVETLEPGDLVETQEGPAPIIWAGGRDLGSADLAARPTDMPIHFETGAIGNICPLRLSPQHAVAMVQPDGCIKLVRARHFVDMGKRGVRIARGVKAVQYHHILLDRHAILSASGAAVESMYPGKQALAALSLAQRLQIARAIKGIRPSAMINLNDLTAAYGDRIYPLLRRKELAISRRATAMPLSQNMTHFLQGQQRLALRPVATGKGIILPNALTTSPS
;
A
#
# COMPACT_ATOMS: atom_id res chain seq x y z
N MET A 1 -13.08 112.59 43.75
CA MET A 1 -13.49 111.73 44.86
C MET A 1 -14.40 110.66 44.30
N ALA A 2 -13.78 109.75 43.56
CA ALA A 2 -14.17 108.35 43.62
C ALA A 2 -13.56 107.76 44.90
N THR A 3 -14.06 106.60 45.31
CA THR A 3 -13.44 105.78 46.35
C THR A 3 -13.00 104.49 45.67
N TYR A 4 -11.72 104.18 45.79
CA TYR A 4 -11.09 102.97 45.31
C TYR A 4 -10.81 102.08 46.52
N THR A 5 -11.14 100.81 46.41
CA THR A 5 -10.89 99.81 47.45
C THR A 5 -10.09 98.69 46.83
N PHE A 6 -9.03 98.26 47.50
CA PHE A 6 -8.28 97.06 47.14
C PHE A 6 -7.70 96.40 48.40
N VAL A 7 -7.40 95.11 48.29
CA VAL A 7 -6.79 94.27 49.32
C VAL A 7 -5.29 94.10 49.03
N GLY A 8 -4.47 94.21 50.06
CA GLY A 8 -3.02 94.00 49.98
C GLY A 8 -2.42 93.65 51.33
N TYR A 9 -1.09 93.74 51.45
CA TYR A 9 -0.35 93.17 52.57
C TYR A 9 -0.21 94.14 53.75
N SER A 10 -0.34 93.60 54.96
CA SER A 10 0.13 94.25 56.18
C SER A 10 1.64 94.53 56.13
N PRO A 11 2.18 95.45 56.94
CA PRO A 11 3.63 95.73 56.99
C PRO A 11 4.52 94.52 57.37
N SER A 12 3.93 93.46 57.93
CA SER A 12 4.59 92.18 58.26
C SER A 12 4.43 91.11 57.17
N GLY A 13 3.41 91.21 56.30
CA GLY A 13 3.13 90.23 55.25
C GLY A 13 4.15 90.21 54.10
N ILE A 14 5.12 91.13 54.10
CA ILE A 14 6.28 91.11 53.18
C ILE A 14 7.57 91.29 53.99
N SER A 15 8.42 90.27 53.94
CA SER A 15 9.74 90.25 54.59
C SER A 15 10.84 90.68 53.61
N PHE A 16 11.67 91.66 53.98
CA PHE A 16 12.79 92.11 53.14
C PHE A 16 14.10 91.44 53.55
N LEU A 17 14.68 90.69 52.61
CA LEU A 17 15.87 89.86 52.79
C LEU A 17 17.13 90.61 52.34
N SER A 18 18.31 90.06 52.65
CA SER A 18 19.57 90.59 52.16
C SER A 18 19.74 90.33 50.66
N GLY A 19 20.25 91.31 49.90
CA GLY A 19 20.58 91.13 48.48
C GLY A 19 19.58 91.71 47.48
N ALA A 20 18.60 92.51 47.95
CA ALA A 20 17.46 93.01 47.16
C ALA A 20 16.43 91.92 46.81
N ARG A 21 16.16 91.04 47.78
CA ARG A 21 15.09 90.04 47.76
C ARG A 21 14.01 90.38 48.78
N LEU A 22 12.77 90.03 48.46
CA LEU A 22 11.65 90.04 49.40
C LEU A 22 10.98 88.68 49.36
N ARG A 23 10.37 88.26 50.47
CA ARG A 23 9.53 87.07 50.54
C ARG A 23 8.15 87.43 51.06
N ILE A 24 7.11 86.88 50.43
CA ILE A 24 5.73 87.01 50.89
C ILE A 24 5.50 86.03 52.04
N ASP A 25 4.76 86.45 53.06
CA ASP A 25 4.38 85.58 54.17
C ASP A 25 3.53 84.40 53.64
N SER A 26 3.98 83.17 53.85
CA SER A 26 3.31 81.97 53.31
C SER A 26 2.00 81.63 54.00
N THR A 27 1.70 82.25 55.16
CA THR A 27 0.38 82.16 55.81
C THR A 27 -0.45 83.42 55.56
N TYR A 28 -0.32 84.05 54.39
CA TYR A 28 -1.23 85.11 53.96
C TYR A 28 -2.61 84.52 53.65
N ASP A 29 -3.66 85.24 54.03
CA ASP A 29 -5.04 84.84 53.79
C ASP A 29 -5.87 86.12 53.61
N ALA A 30 -6.53 86.24 52.46
CA ALA A 30 -7.36 87.39 52.11
C ALA A 30 -8.54 87.63 53.09
N ASN A 31 -8.94 86.61 53.84
CA ASN A 31 -10.05 86.60 54.79
C ASN A 31 -9.64 86.82 56.26
N SER A 32 -8.34 86.90 56.60
CA SER A 32 -7.87 87.11 57.97
C SER A 32 -6.97 88.35 58.19
N ALA A 33 -6.43 88.47 59.40
CA ALA A 33 -5.70 89.65 59.87
C ALA A 33 -4.36 89.92 59.17
N SER A 34 -3.87 89.00 58.32
CA SER A 34 -2.70 89.19 57.46
C SER A 34 -2.99 90.12 56.27
N ALA A 35 -4.23 90.12 55.77
CA ALA A 35 -4.73 91.00 54.73
C ALA A 35 -5.20 92.37 55.24
N TYR A 36 -4.76 93.43 54.55
CA TYR A 36 -5.11 94.82 54.84
C TYR A 36 -5.92 95.40 53.68
N SER A 37 -7.08 95.99 53.97
CA SER A 37 -7.90 96.69 52.98
C SER A 37 -7.63 98.19 52.99
N PHE A 38 -7.44 98.75 51.79
CA PHE A 38 -7.12 100.16 51.58
C PHE A 38 -8.30 100.87 50.92
N GLU A 39 -9.00 101.73 51.66
CA GLU A 39 -10.08 102.57 51.14
C GLU A 39 -9.50 103.96 50.81
N VAL A 40 -9.17 104.21 49.54
CA VAL A 40 -8.56 105.46 49.06
C VAL A 40 -9.63 106.34 48.40
N THR A 41 -9.81 107.56 48.89
CA THR A 41 -10.69 108.57 48.28
C THR A 41 -9.87 109.67 47.63
N ASP A 42 -10.11 109.90 46.34
CA ASP A 42 -9.28 110.75 45.45
C ASP A 42 -10.11 111.27 44.24
N ASP A 43 -9.82 112.45 43.67
CA ASP A 43 -10.36 112.91 42.36
C ASP A 43 -9.47 112.63 41.14
N ASP A 44 -8.23 112.20 41.33
CA ASP A 44 -7.42 111.69 40.24
C ASP A 44 -7.66 110.20 39.95
N THR A 45 -7.13 109.73 38.81
CA THR A 45 -7.21 108.32 38.36
C THR A 45 -5.93 107.53 38.60
N GLN A 46 -4.89 108.19 39.10
CA GLN A 46 -3.60 107.61 39.46
C GLN A 46 -3.36 107.81 40.95
N TRP A 47 -2.62 106.90 41.58
CA TRP A 47 -2.30 107.00 43.00
C TRP A 47 -1.00 107.81 43.20
N SER A 48 -1.09 108.96 43.88
CA SER A 48 0.02 109.92 44.00
C SER A 48 1.14 109.45 44.94
N GLY A 49 2.37 109.76 44.54
CA GLY A 49 3.59 109.48 45.31
C GLY A 49 4.13 110.66 46.13
N ASP A 50 5.40 110.57 46.53
CA ASP A 50 6.23 111.66 47.08
C ASP A 50 7.39 111.95 46.11
N SER A 51 7.14 112.79 45.11
CA SER A 51 8.12 113.13 44.06
C SER A 51 9.33 113.94 44.54
N MET A 52 9.34 114.35 45.81
CA MET A 52 10.35 115.22 46.41
C MET A 52 11.21 114.51 47.47
N VAL A 53 10.83 113.28 47.83
CA VAL A 53 11.44 112.45 48.89
C VAL A 53 11.53 113.23 50.21
N ASP A 54 10.49 114.01 50.52
CA ASP A 54 10.43 114.88 51.71
C ASP A 54 9.46 114.39 52.80
N GLY A 55 8.78 113.27 52.56
CA GLY A 55 7.82 112.63 53.45
C GLY A 55 6.42 113.23 53.36
N THR A 56 6.09 113.90 52.25
CA THR A 56 4.76 114.49 52.03
C THR A 56 4.16 114.08 50.68
N ALA A 57 2.84 113.89 50.65
CA ALA A 57 2.12 113.48 49.45
C ALA A 57 2.12 114.60 48.39
N ASP A 58 2.34 114.28 47.12
CA ASP A 58 2.28 115.26 46.02
C ASP A 58 0.90 115.95 45.95
N ASP A 59 -0.20 115.21 46.15
CA ASP A 59 -1.51 115.78 46.45
C ASP A 59 -1.74 115.93 47.96
N THR A 60 -1.25 117.04 48.50
CA THR A 60 -1.44 117.45 49.89
C THR A 60 -2.89 117.82 50.30
N SER A 61 -3.94 117.55 49.51
CA SER A 61 -5.30 118.00 49.88
C SER A 61 -6.51 117.14 49.52
N GLN A 62 -6.43 116.17 48.62
CA GLN A 62 -7.61 115.46 48.12
C GLN A 62 -7.50 113.92 48.23
N GLN A 63 -6.30 113.35 48.14
CA GLN A 63 -5.98 111.95 48.40
C GLN A 63 -5.99 111.64 49.92
N THR A 64 -6.89 110.74 50.34
CA THR A 64 -6.97 110.25 51.73
C THR A 64 -7.24 108.75 51.76
N THR A 65 -6.56 108.02 52.65
CA THR A 65 -6.72 106.56 52.79
C THR A 65 -7.09 106.18 54.21
N THR A 66 -8.07 105.28 54.34
CA THR A 66 -8.31 104.49 55.54
C THR A 66 -7.82 103.07 55.29
N VAL A 67 -6.94 102.57 56.15
CA VAL A 67 -6.43 101.19 56.12
C VAL A 67 -7.08 100.40 57.25
N ARG A 68 -7.55 99.19 56.97
CA ARG A 68 -8.12 98.27 57.95
C ARG A 68 -7.39 96.93 57.97
N ASP A 69 -7.31 96.32 59.14
CA ASP A 69 -6.98 94.89 59.26
C ASP A 69 -8.17 94.01 58.79
N GLY A 70 -7.94 92.70 58.64
CA GLY A 70 -8.97 91.72 58.25
C GLY A 70 -10.16 91.62 59.21
N ASP A 71 -9.95 91.94 60.50
CA ASP A 71 -11.04 92.10 61.48
C ASP A 71 -11.90 93.38 61.23
N GLY A 72 -11.52 94.21 60.26
CA GLY A 72 -12.19 95.44 59.84
C GLY A 72 -11.88 96.68 60.70
N ASN A 73 -10.96 96.57 61.67
CA ASN A 73 -10.56 97.68 62.53
C ASN A 73 -9.68 98.67 61.76
N VAL A 74 -9.85 99.97 62.01
CA VAL A 74 -9.00 101.00 61.38
C VAL A 74 -7.63 101.03 62.04
N VAL A 75 -6.62 100.52 61.33
CA VAL A 75 -5.21 100.50 61.76
C VAL A 75 -4.47 101.78 61.39
N ALA A 76 -4.86 102.44 60.29
CA ALA A 76 -4.35 103.76 59.91
C ALA A 76 -5.40 104.60 59.15
N ASN A 77 -5.34 105.93 59.29
CA ASN A 77 -6.19 106.85 58.55
C ASN A 77 -5.49 108.21 58.42
N GLY A 78 -5.39 108.72 57.20
CA GLY A 78 -4.77 110.03 56.92
C GLY A 78 -4.54 110.29 55.44
N GLN A 79 -3.69 111.28 55.15
CA GLN A 79 -3.17 111.50 53.80
C GLN A 79 -2.12 110.43 53.52
N SER A 80 -2.32 109.69 52.45
CA SER A 80 -1.41 108.65 52.00
C SER A 80 -0.55 109.13 50.85
N TYR A 81 0.57 108.45 50.63
CA TYR A 81 1.35 108.54 49.40
C TYR A 81 2.11 107.23 49.18
N LEU A 82 2.53 107.01 47.94
CA LEU A 82 3.44 105.93 47.58
C LEU A 82 4.89 106.45 47.61
N GLU A 83 5.76 105.82 48.40
CA GLU A 83 7.13 106.33 48.62
C GLU A 83 8.10 105.85 47.52
N TYR A 84 8.15 104.54 47.32
CA TYR A 84 8.96 103.86 46.30
C TYR A 84 8.17 102.67 45.77
N SER A 85 8.45 102.28 44.54
CA SER A 85 8.02 101.01 43.94
C SER A 85 9.16 100.00 43.98
N LYS A 86 8.82 98.72 44.13
CA LYS A 86 9.72 97.60 43.91
C LYS A 86 9.22 96.79 42.73
N THR A 87 10.02 96.67 41.69
CA THR A 87 9.67 95.86 40.52
C THR A 87 10.26 94.48 40.71
N ALA A 88 9.39 93.49 40.89
CA ALA A 88 9.69 92.07 40.93
C ALA A 88 9.33 91.44 39.58
N SER A 89 9.93 90.32 39.20
CA SER A 89 9.44 89.52 38.06
C SER A 89 8.59 88.36 38.56
N ASP A 90 7.56 87.99 37.81
CA ASP A 90 6.68 86.85 38.07
C ASP A 90 7.27 85.49 37.67
N GLY A 91 8.51 85.45 37.15
CA GLY A 91 9.13 84.22 36.61
C GLY A 91 8.91 84.05 35.10
N TYR A 92 7.75 84.44 34.58
CA TYR A 92 7.34 84.26 33.17
C TYR A 92 7.64 85.47 32.27
N GLY A 93 8.32 86.47 32.83
CA GLY A 93 8.81 87.64 32.11
C GLY A 93 7.85 88.83 32.11
N ASN A 94 6.86 88.85 33.00
CA ASN A 94 6.17 90.08 33.36
C ASN A 94 6.80 90.70 34.63
N ASP A 95 6.60 92.00 34.76
CA ASP A 95 7.05 92.79 35.91
C ASP A 95 5.84 93.08 36.82
N ILE A 96 5.89 92.65 38.08
CA ILE A 96 4.95 93.02 39.15
C ILE A 96 5.53 94.18 39.95
N VAL A 97 4.80 95.29 40.05
CA VAL A 97 5.24 96.49 40.75
C VAL A 97 4.56 96.59 42.12
N ILE A 98 5.36 96.47 43.18
CA ILE A 98 4.92 96.50 44.57
C ILE A 98 5.13 97.90 45.15
N TYR A 99 4.04 98.57 45.49
CA TYR A 99 4.00 99.95 45.98
C TYR A 99 3.99 100.01 47.51
N ARG A 100 4.94 100.75 48.10
CA ARG A 100 4.99 100.98 49.56
C ARG A 100 4.08 102.13 49.97
N VAL A 101 3.02 101.82 50.72
CA VAL A 101 2.02 102.80 51.16
C VAL A 101 2.43 103.44 52.48
N MET A 102 2.51 104.77 52.50
CA MET A 102 2.88 105.57 53.67
C MET A 102 1.72 106.47 54.12
N ILE A 103 1.57 106.65 55.44
CA ILE A 103 0.77 107.74 56.02
C ILE A 103 1.65 108.48 57.02
N GLY A 104 2.00 109.74 56.70
CA GLY A 104 3.09 110.44 57.38
C GLY A 104 4.41 109.68 57.22
N SER A 105 5.19 109.54 58.30
CA SER A 105 6.49 108.83 58.26
C SER A 105 6.39 107.33 58.57
N THR A 106 5.22 106.70 58.40
CA THR A 106 4.95 105.31 58.80
C THR A 106 4.43 104.51 57.60
N THR A 107 5.03 103.34 57.35
CA THR A 107 4.50 102.36 56.40
C THR A 107 3.25 101.73 56.96
N VAL A 108 2.16 101.77 56.20
CA VAL A 108 0.85 101.25 56.61
C VAL A 108 0.48 99.96 55.89
N GLY A 109 1.21 99.59 54.84
CA GLY A 109 1.13 98.30 54.14
C GLY A 109 1.70 98.38 52.72
N TYR A 110 1.41 97.36 51.91
CA TYR A 110 1.85 97.25 50.52
C TYR A 110 0.67 96.87 49.61
N ALA A 111 0.70 97.35 48.36
CA ALA A 111 -0.24 96.99 47.30
C ALA A 111 0.54 96.75 46.00
N ALA A 112 0.00 95.95 45.07
CA ALA A 112 0.69 95.57 43.83
C ALA A 112 -0.23 95.70 42.61
N ASP A 113 0.34 95.78 41.41
CA ASP A 113 -0.38 95.76 40.12
C ASP A 113 -0.41 94.37 39.43
N GLY A 114 0.06 93.34 40.14
CA GLY A 114 -0.13 91.93 39.83
C GLY A 114 -0.47 91.14 41.11
N LEU A 115 -0.80 89.86 40.97
CA LEU A 115 -0.91 88.95 42.12
C LEU A 115 0.50 88.59 42.61
N LEU A 116 0.68 88.59 43.92
CA LEU A 116 1.87 88.05 44.58
C LEU A 116 1.48 86.73 45.22
N VAL A 117 2.16 85.66 44.86
CA VAL A 117 1.91 84.33 45.43
C VAL A 117 2.53 84.30 46.84
N PRO A 118 1.77 83.85 47.87
CA PRO A 118 2.31 83.64 49.21
C PRO A 118 3.47 82.64 49.20
N GLY A 119 4.50 82.88 50.02
CA GLY A 119 5.68 82.02 50.07
C GLY A 119 6.82 82.40 49.12
N ASN A 120 6.53 82.94 47.93
CA ASN A 120 7.53 83.30 46.91
C ASN A 120 8.55 84.36 47.37
N THR A 121 9.77 84.25 46.82
CA THR A 121 10.99 85.02 47.10
C THR A 121 11.42 85.79 45.86
N TYR A 122 10.80 86.95 45.66
CA TYR A 122 11.09 87.83 44.54
C TYR A 122 12.42 88.59 44.69
N ASP A 123 13.31 88.46 43.70
CA ASP A 123 14.34 89.48 43.42
C ASP A 123 13.68 90.77 42.90
N TYR A 124 14.11 91.94 43.38
CA TYR A 124 13.50 93.21 43.00
C TYR A 124 14.48 94.36 42.71
N THR A 125 14.12 95.25 41.79
CA THR A 125 14.71 96.59 41.66
C THR A 125 13.89 97.63 42.42
N VAL A 126 14.51 98.74 42.84
CA VAL A 126 13.82 99.86 43.53
C VAL A 126 13.80 101.07 42.63
N ASP A 127 12.60 101.62 42.42
CA ASP A 127 12.38 102.84 41.64
C ASP A 127 11.67 103.92 42.48
N GLU A 128 11.99 105.19 42.19
CA GLU A 128 11.31 106.36 42.77
C GLU A 128 9.98 106.61 42.05
N ILE A 129 8.93 106.93 42.81
CA ILE A 129 7.60 107.21 42.25
C ILE A 129 7.50 108.70 41.94
N THR A 130 7.78 109.02 40.67
CA THR A 130 7.67 110.36 40.10
C THR A 130 6.29 110.59 39.47
N PRO A 131 5.89 111.84 39.16
CA PRO A 131 4.61 112.13 38.49
C PRO A 131 4.48 111.57 37.06
N THR A 132 5.48 110.81 36.57
CA THR A 132 5.48 110.15 35.26
C THR A 132 5.38 108.62 35.32
N ASN A 133 5.43 108.01 36.51
CA ASN A 133 5.31 106.55 36.74
C ASN A 133 4.42 106.21 37.95
N GLN A 134 3.38 107.00 38.20
CA GLN A 134 2.34 106.67 39.19
C GLN A 134 1.38 105.59 38.64
N PRO A 135 0.98 104.59 39.43
CA PRO A 135 0.03 103.56 38.98
C PRO A 135 -1.36 104.15 38.76
N LEU A 136 -2.13 103.54 37.86
CA LEU A 136 -3.57 103.76 37.79
C LEU A 136 -4.24 103.01 38.95
N TYR A 137 -5.28 103.58 39.57
CA TYR A 137 -6.06 102.81 40.55
C TYR A 137 -6.71 101.56 39.93
N SER A 138 -6.87 101.51 38.61
CA SER A 138 -7.38 100.36 37.86
C SER A 138 -6.30 99.36 37.43
N SER A 139 -5.02 99.57 37.75
CA SER A 139 -3.98 98.54 37.58
C SER A 139 -3.64 97.82 38.88
N ILE A 140 -4.02 98.36 40.05
CA ILE A 140 -3.86 97.67 41.33
C ILE A 140 -4.77 96.42 41.36
N VAL A 141 -4.22 95.28 41.79
CA VAL A 141 -4.89 93.98 41.82
C VAL A 141 -5.17 93.58 43.28
N ASP A 142 -6.38 93.07 43.53
CA ASP A 142 -6.77 92.51 44.81
C ASP A 142 -6.01 91.21 45.09
N GLN A 143 -5.30 91.16 46.21
CA GLN A 143 -4.53 89.98 46.62
C GLN A 143 -5.49 88.97 47.29
N SER A 144 -5.87 87.92 46.55
CA SER A 144 -7.10 87.14 46.79
C SER A 144 -6.91 85.67 47.17
N HIS A 145 -5.68 85.22 47.49
CA HIS A 145 -5.42 83.85 47.92
C HIS A 145 -6.18 83.50 49.22
N ASP A 146 -6.73 82.28 49.27
CA ASP A 146 -7.67 81.80 50.28
C ASP A 146 -7.35 80.33 50.61
N PRO A 147 -6.64 80.03 51.73
CA PRO A 147 -6.15 78.68 52.05
C PRO A 147 -7.24 77.67 52.45
N ASP A 148 -8.52 78.08 52.44
CA ASP A 148 -9.70 77.23 52.69
C ASP A 148 -10.32 76.69 51.36
N GLN A 149 -9.67 76.90 50.21
CA GLN A 149 -10.08 76.48 48.86
C GLN A 149 -8.85 76.17 47.99
N GLY A 150 -8.97 75.25 47.03
CA GLY A 150 -7.89 74.95 46.07
C GLY A 150 -7.45 76.15 45.22
N ASN A 151 -6.13 76.28 45.08
CA ASN A 151 -5.40 77.41 44.51
C ASN A 151 -4.47 76.96 43.37
N ASP A 152 -4.38 77.77 42.31
CA ASP A 152 -3.25 77.73 41.39
C ASP A 152 -2.11 78.60 41.97
N MET A 153 -0.96 78.01 42.26
CA MET A 153 0.22 78.67 42.83
C MET A 153 1.48 78.38 42.01
N GLU A 154 2.30 79.41 41.82
CA GLU A 154 3.40 79.38 40.86
C GLU A 154 4.61 80.12 41.46
N GLY A 155 5.72 79.40 41.62
CA GLY A 155 6.98 79.82 42.25
C GLY A 155 7.84 80.70 41.32
N THR A 156 9.00 81.10 41.81
CA THR A 156 9.94 81.96 41.08
C THR A 156 11.23 81.22 40.71
N ALA A 157 12.24 81.95 40.21
CA ALA A 157 13.59 81.40 39.99
C ALA A 157 14.47 81.50 41.26
N ASN A 158 13.89 81.29 42.44
CA ASN A 158 14.54 81.37 43.75
C ASN A 158 13.93 80.37 44.73
N GLY A 159 14.74 79.91 45.69
CA GLY A 159 14.32 79.14 46.86
C GLY A 159 13.08 79.69 47.56
N ASP A 160 11.93 79.10 47.24
CA ASP A 160 10.59 79.49 47.64
C ASP A 160 10.04 78.51 48.68
N SER A 161 8.90 78.86 49.30
CA SER A 161 8.27 77.91 50.22
C SER A 161 6.78 78.19 50.33
N LEU A 162 6.05 77.32 49.63
CA LEU A 162 4.66 77.42 49.25
C LEU A 162 3.82 76.53 50.19
N LEU A 163 2.53 76.86 50.32
CA LEU A 163 1.60 76.18 51.23
C LEU A 163 0.19 76.27 50.64
N GLY A 164 -0.38 75.17 50.19
CA GLY A 164 -1.74 75.11 49.63
C GLY A 164 -2.81 75.17 50.73
N ALA A 165 -2.59 74.34 51.75
CA ALA A 165 -3.34 74.17 52.99
C ALA A 165 -4.62 73.33 52.92
N SER A 166 -5.64 73.67 52.11
CA SER A 166 -6.83 72.80 52.01
C SER A 166 -7.71 72.98 50.76
N GLY A 167 -8.03 71.83 50.17
CA GLY A 167 -8.77 71.65 48.93
C GLY A 167 -7.83 71.63 47.72
N ASP A 168 -8.18 70.81 46.72
CA ASP A 168 -7.38 70.44 45.54
C ASP A 168 -6.55 71.61 44.95
N ASP A 169 -5.29 71.73 45.36
CA ASP A 169 -4.34 72.77 44.96
C ASP A 169 -3.53 72.35 43.71
N THR A 170 -2.96 73.32 42.99
CA THR A 170 -1.97 73.07 41.92
C THR A 170 -0.79 74.01 42.11
N ILE A 171 0.38 73.46 42.41
CA ILE A 171 1.55 74.18 42.90
C ILE A 171 2.78 73.82 42.06
N GLU A 172 3.48 74.82 41.52
CA GLU A 172 4.75 74.62 40.78
C GLU A 172 5.85 75.48 41.42
N GLY A 173 7.03 74.92 41.77
CA GLY A 173 8.17 75.66 42.33
C GLY A 173 8.96 76.46 41.30
N ASN A 174 9.04 75.94 40.07
CA ASN A 174 9.82 76.42 38.92
C ASN A 174 11.33 76.19 38.99
N ALA A 175 12.08 76.97 39.75
CA ALA A 175 13.54 76.84 39.78
C ALA A 175 14.13 77.41 41.06
N GLY A 176 14.75 76.59 41.90
CA GLY A 176 15.13 77.06 43.22
C GLY A 176 15.81 76.04 44.11
N TYR A 177 15.30 76.03 45.34
CA TYR A 177 15.59 75.11 46.44
C TYR A 177 14.37 75.26 47.33
N ASP A 178 13.28 74.66 46.85
CA ASP A 178 11.93 75.03 47.18
C ASP A 178 11.36 74.09 48.24
N THR A 179 10.38 74.56 49.00
CA THR A 179 9.72 73.73 50.02
C THR A 179 8.23 73.88 49.91
N ILE A 180 7.59 72.91 49.27
CA ILE A 180 6.18 72.95 48.92
C ILE A 180 5.42 72.00 49.87
N TYR A 181 4.34 72.50 50.44
CA TYR A 181 3.36 71.72 51.17
C TYR A 181 2.02 71.86 50.45
N GLY A 182 1.40 70.76 50.05
CA GLY A 182 0.01 70.69 49.62
C GLY A 182 -0.91 70.97 50.81
N GLY A 183 -1.45 69.93 51.42
CA GLY A 183 -2.00 70.02 52.78
C GLY A 183 -3.07 68.99 53.08
N THR A 184 -4.27 69.20 52.53
CA THR A 184 -5.39 68.25 52.58
C THR A 184 -6.27 68.43 51.35
N GLY A 185 -6.63 67.37 50.66
CA GLY A 185 -7.27 67.41 49.34
C GLY A 185 -6.30 66.93 48.26
N ASN A 186 -6.83 66.64 47.07
CA ASN A 186 -6.06 65.98 46.02
C ASN A 186 -5.20 67.01 45.25
N ASP A 187 -3.97 67.22 45.70
CA ASP A 187 -3.09 68.30 45.23
C ASP A 187 -2.20 67.85 44.06
N ARG A 188 -1.80 68.81 43.21
CA ARG A 188 -0.84 68.60 42.13
C ARG A 188 0.40 69.46 42.35
N ILE A 189 1.55 68.83 42.63
CA ILE A 189 2.78 69.51 43.02
C ILE A 189 3.90 69.25 42.01
N GLY A 190 4.59 70.30 41.57
CA GLY A 190 5.84 70.24 40.80
C GLY A 190 6.97 71.01 41.51
N GLY A 191 8.16 70.40 41.64
CA GLY A 191 9.38 71.06 42.13
C GLY A 191 9.98 72.01 41.08
N GLY A 192 10.78 71.46 40.18
CA GLY A 192 11.31 72.16 39.00
C GLY A 192 12.82 71.95 38.80
N GLU A 193 13.55 73.02 38.45
CA GLU A 193 15.02 73.01 38.48
C GLU A 193 15.53 73.28 39.91
N GLY A 194 15.79 72.24 40.72
CA GLY A 194 15.96 72.39 42.16
C GLY A 194 16.76 71.31 42.90
N ASN A 195 16.64 71.32 44.23
CA ASN A 195 16.88 70.19 45.14
C ASN A 195 15.84 70.46 46.22
N ASP A 196 14.61 70.11 45.90
CA ASP A 196 13.42 70.63 46.50
C ASP A 196 12.91 69.70 47.61
N SER A 197 11.87 70.12 48.30
CA SER A 197 11.26 69.35 49.39
C SER A 197 9.75 69.47 49.27
N LEU A 198 9.16 68.44 48.67
CA LEU A 198 7.77 68.38 48.25
C LEU A 198 7.02 67.48 49.24
N TYR A 199 5.93 67.99 49.79
CA TYR A 199 5.06 67.28 50.70
C TYR A 199 3.63 67.41 50.17
N GLY A 200 2.97 66.28 49.91
CA GLY A 200 1.55 66.21 49.60
C GLY A 200 0.71 66.58 50.83
N GLY A 201 0.20 65.59 51.55
CA GLY A 201 -0.53 65.82 52.79
C GLY A 201 -1.36 64.64 53.30
N ASP A 202 -2.65 64.90 53.48
CA ASP A 202 -3.71 63.89 53.60
C ASP A 202 -4.59 63.97 52.32
N ASP A 203 -5.14 62.84 51.84
CA ASP A 203 -5.86 62.64 50.56
C ASP A 203 -4.92 62.44 49.33
N ASP A 204 -5.44 61.97 48.18
CA ASP A 204 -4.62 61.39 47.08
C ASP A 204 -3.93 62.45 46.18
N ASP A 205 -2.60 62.54 46.23
CA ASP A 205 -1.77 63.59 45.63
C ASP A 205 -1.01 63.16 44.36
N SER A 206 -0.61 64.15 43.54
CA SER A 206 0.22 63.96 42.34
C SER A 206 1.45 64.87 42.39
N ILE A 207 2.62 64.30 42.69
CA ILE A 207 3.86 65.04 42.96
C ILE A 207 4.96 64.69 41.96
N ARG A 208 5.66 65.69 41.44
CA ARG A 208 6.78 65.55 40.50
C ARG A 208 7.99 66.40 40.93
N GLY A 209 9.15 65.79 41.10
CA GLY A 209 10.43 66.47 41.41
C GLY A 209 10.90 67.38 40.27
N TRP A 210 11.10 66.78 39.10
CA TRP A 210 11.65 67.33 37.85
C TRP A 210 13.18 67.21 37.70
N SER A 211 13.99 68.06 38.34
CA SER A 211 15.44 68.00 38.08
C SER A 211 16.35 68.51 39.19
N GLY A 212 17.21 67.61 39.65
CA GLY A 212 18.15 67.75 40.77
C GLY A 212 17.81 66.77 41.89
N ASP A 213 18.55 66.78 43.00
CA ASP A 213 18.38 65.76 44.04
C ASP A 213 17.30 66.19 45.07
N ASP A 214 16.06 65.78 44.83
CA ASP A 214 14.83 66.19 45.52
C ASP A 214 14.44 65.27 46.69
N GLN A 215 13.54 65.77 47.55
CA GLN A 215 12.87 64.98 48.59
C GLN A 215 11.36 65.04 48.39
N VAL A 216 10.75 63.91 48.05
CA VAL A 216 9.31 63.76 47.79
C VAL A 216 8.67 62.97 48.93
N PHE A 217 7.56 63.47 49.45
CA PHE A 217 6.72 62.81 50.43
C PHE A 217 5.27 62.93 49.96
N GLY A 218 4.59 61.82 49.67
CA GLY A 218 3.15 61.79 49.42
C GLY A 218 2.40 62.15 50.69
N GLY A 219 2.13 61.15 51.52
CA GLY A 219 1.79 61.35 52.93
C GLY A 219 0.77 60.36 53.45
N GLY A 220 -0.44 60.39 52.88
CA GLY A 220 -1.53 59.50 53.24
C GLY A 220 -2.76 59.71 52.37
N GLY A 221 -2.97 58.78 51.45
CA GLY A 221 -3.78 58.89 50.23
C GLY A 221 -3.21 57.86 49.24
N ASP A 222 -3.90 57.58 48.14
CA ASP A 222 -3.35 56.69 47.10
C ASP A 222 -2.53 57.54 46.10
N ASP A 223 -1.26 57.84 46.42
CA ASP A 223 -0.49 58.92 45.79
C ASP A 223 0.15 58.53 44.44
N THR A 224 0.60 59.54 43.68
CA THR A 224 1.35 59.39 42.42
C THR A 224 2.61 60.26 42.46
N LEU A 225 3.78 59.65 42.58
CA LEU A 225 5.07 60.29 42.87
C LEU A 225 6.10 60.03 41.77
N GLU A 226 6.82 61.06 41.32
CA GLU A 226 7.70 61.00 40.14
C GLU A 226 8.95 61.88 40.35
N ASP A 227 10.16 61.39 40.04
CA ASP A 227 11.43 62.12 40.26
C ASP A 227 12.01 62.85 39.03
N ASP A 228 11.96 62.25 37.83
CA ASP A 228 12.50 62.72 36.53
C ASP A 228 14.06 62.66 36.38
N GLU A 229 14.85 63.68 36.76
CA GLU A 229 16.34 63.64 36.64
C GLU A 229 17.07 64.07 37.93
N GLY A 230 17.54 63.12 38.75
CA GLY A 230 18.19 63.50 40.02
C GLY A 230 19.01 62.42 40.71
N ASN A 231 18.83 62.34 42.02
CA ASN A 231 19.47 61.45 42.98
C ASN A 231 18.56 61.41 44.23
N ASP A 232 17.34 60.94 44.01
CA ASP A 232 16.14 61.39 44.70
C ASP A 232 15.80 60.55 45.93
N THR A 233 14.94 61.09 46.79
CA THR A 233 14.39 60.33 47.93
C THR A 233 12.88 60.50 47.99
N ILE A 234 12.16 59.42 47.67
CA ILE A 234 10.70 59.37 47.59
C ILE A 234 10.16 58.54 48.75
N TYR A 235 9.15 59.07 49.44
CA TYR A 235 8.33 58.34 50.40
C TYR A 235 6.88 58.42 49.93
N GLY A 236 6.22 57.29 49.72
CA GLY A 236 4.78 57.18 49.53
C GLY A 236 4.06 57.63 50.80
N GLY A 237 3.72 56.66 51.66
CA GLY A 237 3.36 56.93 53.04
C GLY A 237 2.33 55.94 53.57
N ALA A 238 1.07 56.14 53.21
CA ALA A 238 -0.05 55.37 53.74
C ALA A 238 -1.26 55.39 52.80
N GLY A 239 -1.32 54.39 51.92
CA GLY A 239 -2.28 54.21 50.82
C GLY A 239 -1.65 53.30 49.77
N ASP A 240 -2.34 53.01 48.67
CA ASP A 240 -1.78 52.18 47.60
C ASP A 240 -1.04 53.10 46.60
N ASP A 241 0.23 53.42 46.86
CA ASP A 241 0.99 54.48 46.18
C ASP A 241 1.62 54.03 44.84
N ASN A 242 1.76 54.96 43.88
CA ASN A 242 2.43 54.74 42.60
C ASN A 242 3.70 55.59 42.50
N ILE A 243 4.87 54.97 42.50
CA ILE A 243 6.18 55.63 42.50
C ILE A 243 6.90 55.35 41.17
N TYR A 244 7.29 56.41 40.47
CA TYR A 244 7.94 56.36 39.18
C TYR A 244 9.39 56.82 39.28
N LEU A 245 10.33 55.87 39.13
CA LEU A 245 11.78 56.07 39.17
C LEU A 245 12.36 56.28 37.77
N TRP A 246 12.89 57.47 37.52
CA TRP A 246 13.42 57.84 36.20
C TRP A 246 14.94 57.69 36.10
N LYS A 247 15.74 58.74 36.33
CA LYS A 247 17.18 58.70 36.00
C LYS A 247 18.08 59.33 37.06
N GLY A 248 18.58 58.54 38.00
CA GLY A 248 19.48 58.98 39.06
C GLY A 248 20.40 57.92 39.69
N ASP A 249 20.45 57.93 41.03
CA ASP A 249 20.76 56.77 41.89
C ASP A 249 19.86 57.02 43.11
N ASP A 250 18.66 56.44 43.08
CA ASP A 250 17.49 56.98 43.76
C ASP A 250 17.08 56.11 44.97
N SER A 251 16.09 56.57 45.75
CA SER A 251 15.65 55.87 46.97
C SER A 251 14.15 56.00 47.20
N ALA A 252 13.40 54.98 46.77
CA ALA A 252 11.96 54.86 46.97
C ALA A 252 11.66 54.03 48.23
N PHE A 253 10.67 54.51 48.99
CA PHE A 253 10.03 53.81 50.09
C PHE A 253 8.52 53.92 49.87
N GLY A 254 7.81 52.79 49.77
CA GLY A 254 6.35 52.72 49.72
C GLY A 254 5.75 53.17 51.06
N GLY A 255 5.35 52.23 51.90
CA GLY A 255 5.01 52.50 53.30
C GLY A 255 4.05 51.50 53.94
N ASP A 256 2.86 51.98 54.31
CA ASP A 256 1.72 51.18 54.77
C ASP A 256 0.70 51.11 53.60
N GLY A 257 0.68 50.02 52.81
CA GLY A 257 -0.18 49.92 51.62
C GLY A 257 0.30 48.89 50.61
N ASN A 258 -0.40 48.73 49.48
CA ASN A 258 0.08 47.88 48.38
C ASN A 258 0.70 48.76 47.29
N ASP A 259 1.99 49.06 47.40
CA ASP A 259 2.65 50.07 46.59
C ASP A 259 3.15 49.51 45.26
N THR A 260 3.15 50.33 44.22
CA THR A 260 3.70 50.01 42.90
C THR A 260 4.86 50.94 42.57
N ILE A 261 6.06 50.39 42.41
CA ILE A 261 7.27 51.11 42.03
C ILE A 261 7.65 50.70 40.61
N GLU A 262 7.60 51.63 39.65
CA GLU A 262 8.02 51.43 38.26
C GLU A 262 9.37 52.11 37.99
N ALA A 263 10.32 51.44 37.34
CA ALA A 263 11.62 52.02 36.97
C ALA A 263 11.85 52.07 35.45
N PHE A 264 12.34 53.22 34.95
CA PHE A 264 12.53 53.50 33.52
C PHE A 264 13.99 53.37 33.03
N ASP A 265 14.17 53.36 31.71
CA ASP A 265 15.47 53.26 31.04
C ASP A 265 16.54 54.22 31.63
N ASN A 266 17.70 53.66 32.02
CA ASN A 266 18.87 54.35 32.61
C ASN A 266 18.71 54.81 34.09
N PHE A 267 17.86 54.14 34.88
CA PHE A 267 17.61 54.46 36.29
C PHE A 267 18.84 54.57 37.19
N GLY A 268 19.91 53.81 36.94
CA GLY A 268 21.18 53.93 37.68
C GLY A 268 21.31 52.94 38.83
N THR A 269 21.51 53.40 40.07
CA THR A 269 21.81 52.53 41.24
C THR A 269 20.85 52.75 42.42
N ASP A 270 19.63 52.24 42.29
CA ASP A 270 18.55 52.63 43.19
C ASP A 270 18.41 51.72 44.41
N THR A 271 17.69 52.23 45.40
CA THR A 271 17.19 51.45 46.55
C THR A 271 15.67 51.52 46.57
N VAL A 272 15.02 50.36 46.53
CA VAL A 272 13.56 50.24 46.61
C VAL A 272 13.19 49.47 47.87
N VAL A 273 12.23 50.00 48.63
CA VAL A 273 11.60 49.33 49.76
C VAL A 273 10.10 49.47 49.60
N GLY A 274 9.35 48.37 49.56
CA GLY A 274 7.88 48.42 49.65
C GLY A 274 7.47 48.72 51.09
N GLY A 275 7.11 47.69 51.85
CA GLY A 275 6.63 47.88 53.21
C GLY A 275 6.40 46.59 53.99
N GLY A 276 5.19 46.44 54.53
CA GLY A 276 4.80 45.27 55.31
C GLY A 276 3.59 44.52 54.76
N ASP A 277 3.17 44.86 53.54
CA ASP A 277 1.88 44.53 52.96
C ASP A 277 2.06 43.73 51.65
N PHE A 278 1.68 44.21 50.45
CA PHE A 278 1.94 43.49 49.18
C PHE A 278 2.38 44.46 48.08
N ASP A 279 3.69 44.52 47.87
CA ASP A 279 4.32 45.56 47.07
C ASP A 279 4.87 45.03 45.73
N THR A 280 4.75 45.85 44.69
CA THR A 280 5.12 45.51 43.31
C THR A 280 6.29 46.35 42.81
N LEU A 281 7.36 45.70 42.36
CA LEU A 281 8.42 46.33 41.55
C LEU A 281 8.20 45.98 40.07
N SER A 282 7.82 46.96 39.25
CA SER A 282 7.70 46.80 37.80
C SER A 282 8.90 47.40 37.07
N VAL A 283 9.37 46.67 36.06
CA VAL A 283 10.35 47.15 35.09
C VAL A 283 9.90 46.92 33.64
N GLU A 284 8.60 46.70 33.42
CA GLU A 284 8.03 46.32 32.10
C GLU A 284 8.45 47.23 30.93
N THR A 285 8.69 48.52 31.22
CA THR A 285 9.00 49.54 30.22
C THR A 285 10.49 49.62 29.81
N LEU A 286 11.38 48.80 30.39
CA LEU A 286 12.81 48.80 30.07
C LEU A 286 13.11 48.26 28.67
N SER A 287 14.11 48.84 28.00
CA SER A 287 14.43 48.55 26.59
C SER A 287 15.39 47.37 26.35
N ALA A 288 15.65 46.55 27.37
CA ALA A 288 16.61 45.45 27.36
C ALA A 288 16.30 44.45 28.49
N PRO A 289 16.75 43.18 28.39
CA PRO A 289 16.50 42.17 29.41
C PRO A 289 17.19 42.46 30.76
N VAL A 290 16.54 41.99 31.82
CA VAL A 290 16.94 42.12 33.22
C VAL A 290 17.42 40.79 33.82
N THR A 291 18.01 40.90 35.01
CA THR A 291 18.29 39.74 35.86
C THR A 291 17.93 40.09 37.30
N VAL A 292 16.97 39.35 37.85
CA VAL A 292 16.54 39.39 39.24
C VAL A 292 17.29 38.31 40.02
N THR A 293 17.80 38.65 41.19
CA THR A 293 18.50 37.69 42.07
C THR A 293 18.16 37.98 43.52
N TYR A 294 17.41 37.08 44.15
CA TYR A 294 17.14 37.14 45.58
C TYR A 294 18.42 36.84 46.36
N THR A 295 18.57 37.49 47.51
CA THR A 295 19.71 37.31 48.42
C THR A 295 19.31 36.91 49.84
N ASN A 296 18.07 37.22 50.23
CA ASN A 296 17.36 36.67 51.39
C ASN A 296 15.85 36.63 51.04
N ASP A 297 15.02 36.28 52.03
CA ASP A 297 13.57 36.50 51.98
C ASP A 297 13.27 37.96 51.56
N ASP A 298 12.33 38.11 50.60
CA ASP A 298 11.74 39.36 50.11
C ASP A 298 12.76 40.44 49.69
N SER A 299 14.01 40.07 49.35
CA SER A 299 15.09 41.03 49.11
C SER A 299 16.22 40.54 48.21
N GLY A 300 16.66 41.42 47.29
CA GLY A 300 17.57 41.04 46.22
C GLY A 300 18.15 42.20 45.42
N THR A 301 18.53 41.88 44.19
CA THR A 301 18.97 42.86 43.18
C THR A 301 18.31 42.58 41.86
N LEU A 302 17.84 43.63 41.18
CA LEU A 302 17.44 43.61 39.77
C LEU A 302 18.49 44.38 38.98
N THR A 303 18.99 43.84 37.86
CA THR A 303 20.01 44.51 37.04
C THR A 303 19.59 44.60 35.58
N ASN A 304 19.71 45.80 34.99
CA ASN A 304 19.56 46.04 33.55
C ASN A 304 20.89 46.54 32.97
N GLY A 305 21.66 45.65 32.33
CA GLY A 305 22.92 46.00 31.67
C GLY A 305 24.02 46.59 32.58
N GLY A 306 23.98 47.91 32.81
CA GLY A 306 24.88 48.66 33.70
C GLY A 306 24.26 49.12 35.01
N ASP A 307 22.93 49.10 35.09
CA ASP A 307 22.11 49.72 36.14
C ASP A 307 21.60 48.63 37.11
N THR A 308 21.32 48.97 38.36
CA THR A 308 21.02 48.01 39.45
C THR A 308 20.09 48.58 40.52
N ILE A 309 18.92 47.97 40.70
CA ILE A 309 18.02 48.23 41.84
C ILE A 309 18.38 47.27 42.98
N TYR A 310 18.54 47.79 44.19
CA TYR A 310 18.57 47.01 45.44
C TYR A 310 17.19 47.04 46.07
N PHE A 311 16.47 45.92 46.03
CA PHE A 311 15.11 45.83 46.57
C PHE A 311 15.07 45.06 47.90
N SER A 312 14.12 45.42 48.75
CA SER A 312 13.74 44.65 49.95
C SER A 312 12.29 44.94 50.32
N GLU A 313 11.60 43.96 50.94
CA GLU A 313 10.19 44.11 51.28
C GLU A 313 9.39 44.35 49.98
N ILE A 314 9.47 43.39 49.05
CA ILE A 314 8.78 43.36 47.74
C ILE A 314 8.32 41.92 47.46
N GLU A 315 7.01 41.74 47.28
CA GLU A 315 6.34 40.45 47.07
C GLU A 315 6.15 40.13 45.58
N LYS A 316 5.94 41.15 44.74
CA LYS A 316 5.73 41.01 43.29
C LYS A 316 6.82 41.68 42.47
N ILE A 317 7.30 41.00 41.43
CA ILE A 317 8.18 41.58 40.40
C ILE A 317 7.59 41.34 39.01
N VAL A 318 7.46 42.41 38.23
CA VAL A 318 7.08 42.39 36.81
C VAL A 318 8.32 42.70 35.97
N THR A 319 8.74 41.77 35.09
CA THR A 319 9.92 41.96 34.22
C THR A 319 9.54 42.42 32.81
N THR A 320 10.40 42.22 31.80
CA THR A 320 10.34 42.94 30.52
C THR A 320 9.86 42.06 29.36
N ASP A 321 9.47 42.67 28.24
CA ASP A 321 9.24 41.98 26.95
C ASP A 321 10.54 41.43 26.29
N TRP A 322 11.48 40.89 27.08
CA TRP A 322 12.74 40.29 26.62
C TRP A 322 13.14 39.08 27.48
N ALA A 323 13.92 38.17 26.89
CA ALA A 323 14.51 37.00 27.55
C ALA A 323 15.22 37.31 28.89
N ASP A 324 14.49 37.12 30.00
CA ASP A 324 14.81 37.54 31.35
C ASP A 324 15.23 36.37 32.27
N LEU A 325 15.79 36.69 33.43
CA LEU A 325 16.29 35.70 34.39
C LEU A 325 15.90 36.07 35.83
N VAL A 326 15.14 35.20 36.49
CA VAL A 326 14.82 35.27 37.92
C VAL A 326 15.51 34.13 38.68
N ASP A 327 16.24 34.47 39.75
CA ASP A 327 16.84 33.51 40.68
C ASP A 327 16.32 33.75 42.12
N GLY A 328 15.19 33.13 42.43
CA GLY A 328 14.49 33.17 43.73
C GLY A 328 15.04 32.23 44.79
N ARG A 329 15.95 31.30 44.43
CA ARG A 329 16.41 30.13 45.21
C ARG A 329 17.14 30.41 46.53
N THR A 330 17.12 31.64 47.03
CA THR A 330 17.60 31.99 48.36
C THR A 330 16.51 32.49 49.31
N SER A 331 15.34 32.91 48.78
CA SER A 331 14.15 33.24 49.57
C SER A 331 13.49 31.97 50.12
N ARG A 332 12.78 32.11 51.25
CA ARG A 332 11.96 31.06 51.87
C ARG A 332 10.51 31.51 52.09
N VAL A 333 10.13 32.59 51.43
CA VAL A 333 8.80 33.20 51.38
C VAL A 333 8.44 33.24 49.90
N GLY A 334 7.19 32.90 49.58
CA GLY A 334 6.69 32.84 48.21
C GLY A 334 6.62 34.22 47.57
N ALA A 335 6.84 34.30 46.27
CA ALA A 335 6.84 35.53 45.48
C ALA A 335 5.88 35.43 44.27
N ASP A 336 5.48 36.59 43.74
CA ASP A 336 4.70 36.72 42.51
C ASP A 336 5.60 37.25 41.38
N PHE A 337 5.68 36.52 40.27
CA PHE A 337 6.50 36.87 39.11
C PHE A 337 5.65 36.90 37.83
N GLU A 338 5.63 38.05 37.15
CA GLU A 338 5.12 38.18 35.78
C GLU A 338 6.34 38.47 34.88
N LEU A 339 6.70 37.52 34.01
CA LEU A 339 7.98 37.60 33.31
C LEU A 339 7.92 38.50 32.07
N GLY A 340 6.91 38.33 31.19
CA GLY A 340 6.64 39.19 30.04
C GLY A 340 6.56 38.42 28.71
N ASP A 341 6.62 39.11 27.57
CA ASP A 341 6.98 38.45 26.31
C ASP A 341 8.47 38.06 26.37
N GLY A 342 8.88 36.83 26.05
CA GLY A 342 10.23 36.42 26.44
C GLY A 342 10.73 35.09 25.92
N ASN A 343 11.82 34.63 26.51
CA ASN A 343 12.30 33.25 26.43
C ASN A 343 13.04 33.11 27.76
N ASP A 344 12.25 33.05 28.81
CA ASP A 344 12.64 33.48 30.14
C ASP A 344 13.16 32.29 30.94
N THR A 345 13.77 32.60 32.07
CA THR A 345 14.20 31.56 33.01
C THR A 345 13.89 32.00 34.42
N ALA A 346 12.88 31.39 35.03
CA ALA A 346 12.53 31.62 36.42
C ALA A 346 12.88 30.39 37.28
N TYR A 347 13.71 30.63 38.29
CA TYR A 347 13.77 29.75 39.45
C TYR A 347 13.01 30.41 40.59
N GLY A 348 11.97 29.76 41.08
CA GLY A 348 11.17 30.17 42.23
C GLY A 348 11.94 30.18 43.55
N THR A 349 11.19 30.33 44.63
CA THR A 349 11.66 30.47 46.01
C THR A 349 11.69 29.10 46.73
N PHE A 350 11.35 29.08 48.01
CA PHE A 350 11.05 27.86 48.78
C PHE A 350 9.76 28.06 49.61
N GLY A 351 8.83 28.86 49.08
CA GLY A 351 7.48 29.08 49.59
C GLY A 351 6.48 29.12 48.44
N ASP A 352 5.20 29.24 48.76
CA ASP A 352 4.09 29.17 47.82
C ASP A 352 4.17 30.30 46.75
N ASP A 353 4.67 30.00 45.56
CA ASP A 353 4.93 30.98 44.48
C ASP A 353 3.76 31.12 43.49
N SER A 354 3.70 32.28 42.83
CA SER A 354 2.85 32.60 41.68
C SER A 354 3.75 33.03 40.52
N ILE A 355 3.74 32.30 39.40
CA ILE A 355 4.62 32.58 38.25
C ILE A 355 3.81 32.57 36.96
N SER A 356 3.95 33.62 36.16
CA SER A 356 3.48 33.70 34.79
C SER A 356 4.69 33.99 33.89
N GLY A 357 4.96 33.11 32.93
CA GLY A 357 5.92 33.34 31.85
C GLY A 357 5.40 34.44 30.91
N GLY A 358 4.85 34.03 29.78
CA GLY A 358 4.12 34.89 28.86
C GLY A 358 4.21 34.38 27.41
N ASP A 359 4.51 35.26 26.46
CA ASP A 359 4.68 34.87 25.05
C ASP A 359 6.16 34.47 24.78
N GLY A 360 6.49 33.18 24.87
CA GLY A 360 7.71 32.59 24.31
C GLY A 360 8.05 31.20 24.85
N ASP A 361 9.25 30.66 24.56
CA ASP A 361 9.66 29.34 25.08
C ASP A 361 10.38 29.52 26.44
N ASP A 362 9.67 29.33 27.54
CA ASP A 362 10.11 29.65 28.90
C ASP A 362 10.62 28.43 29.68
N LEU A 363 11.50 28.67 30.67
CA LEU A 363 11.99 27.67 31.61
C LEU A 363 11.65 28.07 33.05
N ILE A 364 10.64 27.42 33.64
CA ILE A 364 10.13 27.73 34.98
C ILE A 364 10.30 26.53 35.91
N ASP A 365 10.93 26.74 37.05
CA ASP A 365 11.16 25.75 38.11
C ASP A 365 10.81 26.42 39.45
N SER A 366 9.64 26.11 40.04
CA SER A 366 9.12 26.78 41.26
C SER A 366 9.64 26.17 42.58
N TRP A 367 10.41 25.09 42.49
CA TRP A 367 11.15 24.44 43.60
C TRP A 367 10.31 23.76 44.69
N ALA A 368 9.64 24.52 45.56
CA ALA A 368 8.97 23.94 46.74
C ALA A 368 8.01 24.92 47.43
N GLY A 369 6.72 24.64 47.32
CA GLY A 369 5.67 25.43 47.94
C GLY A 369 4.29 24.79 47.80
N LEU A 370 3.36 25.61 47.33
CA LEU A 370 2.03 25.23 46.84
C LEU A 370 1.80 26.12 45.63
N ASP A 371 2.53 25.81 44.57
CA ASP A 371 2.88 26.79 43.56
C ASP A 371 1.80 26.85 42.48
N THR A 372 1.63 28.03 41.89
CA THR A 372 0.77 28.22 40.71
C THR A 372 1.62 28.79 39.58
N VAL A 373 1.80 28.01 38.52
CA VAL A 373 2.64 28.37 37.38
C VAL A 373 1.82 28.36 36.10
N TYR A 374 2.00 29.40 35.29
CA TYR A 374 1.55 29.50 33.91
C TYR A 374 2.80 29.68 33.03
N GLY A 375 3.00 28.83 32.03
CA GLY A 375 3.97 29.05 30.97
C GLY A 375 3.50 30.22 30.10
N GLY A 376 2.69 29.94 29.09
CA GLY A 376 1.90 30.94 28.38
C GLY A 376 1.66 30.59 26.91
N ALA A 377 2.51 31.08 26.03
CA ALA A 377 2.41 30.85 24.58
C ALA A 377 3.80 30.67 23.94
N GLY A 378 4.20 29.43 23.78
CA GLY A 378 5.48 28.97 23.24
C GLY A 378 5.76 27.56 23.75
N ASN A 379 6.96 27.03 23.54
CA ASN A 379 7.27 25.64 23.94
C ASN A 379 7.90 25.62 25.34
N ASP A 380 7.07 25.53 26.38
CA ASP A 380 7.49 25.79 27.76
C ASP A 380 8.09 24.56 28.46
N SER A 381 8.85 24.81 29.53
CA SER A 381 9.42 23.78 30.40
C SER A 381 9.11 24.12 31.86
N VAL A 382 8.09 23.46 32.42
CA VAL A 382 7.44 23.84 33.69
C VAL A 382 7.59 22.74 34.76
N TYR A 383 8.31 23.06 35.84
CA TYR A 383 8.60 22.15 36.95
C TYR A 383 8.05 22.70 38.28
N GLY A 384 7.17 21.95 38.95
CA GLY A 384 6.57 22.32 40.24
C GLY A 384 7.52 22.11 41.42
N GLY A 385 7.78 20.85 41.78
CA GLY A 385 8.80 20.49 42.77
C GLY A 385 8.25 19.80 44.02
N ASP A 386 8.62 20.24 45.21
CA ASP A 386 8.11 19.68 46.47
C ASP A 386 6.85 20.45 46.92
N GLY A 387 5.65 19.99 46.53
CA GLY A 387 4.42 20.76 46.74
C GLY A 387 3.09 20.00 46.63
N ALA A 388 2.11 20.67 46.03
CA ALA A 388 0.84 20.11 45.57
C ALA A 388 0.27 21.10 44.55
N ASP A 389 0.95 21.13 43.41
CA ASP A 389 1.10 22.36 42.62
C ASP A 389 0.11 22.42 41.46
N LEU A 390 -0.09 23.61 40.92
CA LEU A 390 -1.02 23.87 39.83
C LEU A 390 -0.24 24.47 38.65
N LEU A 391 0.01 23.64 37.65
CA LEU A 391 0.85 23.97 36.50
C LEU A 391 -0.01 24.04 35.24
N TYR A 392 0.19 25.10 34.45
CA TYR A 392 -0.36 25.28 33.11
C TYR A 392 0.80 25.49 32.13
N GLY A 393 0.82 24.75 31.02
CA GLY A 393 1.67 25.03 29.87
C GLY A 393 1.10 26.23 29.12
N GLY A 394 0.41 25.98 28.02
CA GLY A 394 -0.50 26.95 27.40
C GLY A 394 -0.77 26.68 25.92
N ASP A 395 -0.46 27.64 25.05
CA ASP A 395 -0.45 27.43 23.59
C ASP A 395 0.99 27.01 23.17
N GLY A 396 1.28 25.72 23.02
CA GLY A 396 2.68 25.26 23.05
C GLY A 396 2.99 23.85 22.57
N THR A 397 4.07 23.30 23.10
CA THR A 397 4.46 21.87 23.04
C THR A 397 5.37 21.75 24.25
N ASP A 398 4.73 21.48 25.38
CA ASP A 398 5.25 21.84 26.68
C ASP A 398 5.77 20.61 27.43
N GLU A 399 6.89 20.76 28.15
CA GLU A 399 7.45 19.72 29.02
C GLU A 399 7.10 20.04 30.48
N MET A 400 6.24 19.22 31.09
CA MET A 400 5.65 19.51 32.41
C MET A 400 5.86 18.41 33.44
N GLN A 401 6.26 18.78 34.66
CA GLN A 401 6.55 17.81 35.72
C GLN A 401 6.24 18.34 37.14
N GLY A 402 5.35 17.64 37.86
CA GLY A 402 4.98 17.99 39.25
C GLY A 402 6.05 17.69 40.31
N TRP A 403 6.81 16.60 40.16
CA TRP A 403 7.74 16.03 41.17
C TRP A 403 7.05 15.40 42.40
N THR A 404 7.06 16.02 43.59
CA THR A 404 6.57 15.39 44.83
C THR A 404 5.37 16.15 45.40
N GLY A 405 4.17 15.62 45.16
CA GLY A 405 2.95 16.33 45.49
C GLY A 405 1.69 15.63 45.01
N ASN A 406 0.53 16.27 45.17
CA ASN A 406 -0.70 15.84 44.48
C ASN A 406 -1.01 16.92 43.46
N ASP A 407 -0.24 16.90 42.38
CA ASP A 407 -0.11 18.02 41.47
C ASP A 407 -1.19 17.97 40.39
N THR A 408 -1.50 19.12 39.81
CA THR A 408 -2.44 19.25 38.70
C THR A 408 -1.74 19.95 37.55
N LEU A 409 -1.52 19.22 36.47
CA LEU A 409 -0.87 19.68 35.25
C LEU A 409 -1.92 19.79 34.14
N TYR A 410 -1.94 20.93 33.47
CA TYR A 410 -2.66 21.15 32.22
C TYR A 410 -1.61 21.51 31.16
N GLY A 411 -1.50 20.75 30.08
CA GLY A 411 -0.70 21.12 28.90
C GLY A 411 -1.33 22.35 28.23
N GLY A 412 -2.21 22.11 27.26
CA GLY A 412 -3.15 23.11 26.79
C GLY A 412 -3.54 22.91 25.33
N ALA A 413 -2.75 23.48 24.42
CA ALA A 413 -2.99 23.41 22.99
C ALA A 413 -1.68 23.20 22.22
N GLY A 414 -1.45 21.95 21.81
CA GLY A 414 -0.27 21.45 21.14
C GLY A 414 0.11 20.06 21.62
N ASP A 415 1.23 19.52 21.14
CA ASP A 415 1.62 18.12 21.43
C ASP A 415 2.46 18.09 22.74
N ASP A 416 1.83 18.00 23.91
CA ASP A 416 2.48 18.21 25.20
C ASP A 416 3.07 16.93 25.83
N THR A 417 4.00 17.08 26.79
CA THR A 417 4.61 15.97 27.54
C THR A 417 4.46 16.17 29.05
N LEU A 418 3.59 15.38 29.67
CA LEU A 418 3.26 15.48 31.10
C LEU A 418 3.78 14.26 31.88
N GLN A 419 4.66 14.47 32.86
CA GLN A 419 5.30 13.38 33.62
C GLN A 419 4.78 13.25 35.08
N SER A 420 4.41 12.04 35.48
CA SER A 420 4.01 11.69 36.86
C SER A 420 5.17 11.23 37.75
N TRP A 421 5.11 11.49 39.06
CA TRP A 421 6.21 11.21 40.00
C TRP A 421 5.77 10.66 41.37
N GLU A 422 5.72 11.45 42.45
CA GLU A 422 5.39 10.96 43.81
C GLU A 422 4.10 11.60 44.38
N GLY A 423 2.93 11.20 43.88
CA GLY A 423 1.68 11.32 44.64
C GLY A 423 0.42 10.97 43.86
N ASN A 424 -0.69 11.71 44.04
CA ASN A 424 -1.91 11.48 43.25
C ASN A 424 -2.11 12.66 42.31
N GLU A 425 -1.55 12.55 41.12
CA GLU A 425 -1.48 13.61 40.13
C GLU A 425 -2.75 13.63 39.26
N PHE A 426 -3.08 14.81 38.74
CA PHE A 426 -4.08 15.02 37.71
C PHE A 426 -3.37 15.58 36.48
N LEU A 427 -3.34 14.80 35.40
CA LEU A 427 -2.69 15.16 34.15
C LEU A 427 -3.77 15.39 33.10
N TYR A 428 -3.81 16.59 32.53
CA TYR A 428 -4.68 16.98 31.43
C TYR A 428 -3.80 17.43 30.28
N GLY A 429 -3.87 16.75 29.14
CA GLY A 429 -3.20 17.17 27.90
C GLY A 429 -3.90 18.42 27.34
N GLY A 430 -4.71 18.24 26.30
CA GLY A 430 -5.72 19.24 25.93
C GLY A 430 -6.24 19.11 24.51
N ASP A 431 -5.79 20.00 23.63
CA ASP A 431 -5.98 19.94 22.17
C ASP A 431 -4.61 19.61 21.51
N GLY A 432 -4.31 18.36 21.21
CA GLY A 432 -3.04 17.94 20.59
C GLY A 432 -2.75 16.45 20.79
N ALA A 433 -1.60 15.95 20.30
CA ALA A 433 -1.19 14.56 20.51
C ALA A 433 -0.24 14.45 21.71
N ASP A 434 -0.82 14.26 22.89
CA ASP A 434 -0.13 14.40 24.17
C ASP A 434 0.56 13.10 24.62
N THR A 435 1.65 13.23 25.37
CA THR A 435 2.42 12.10 25.92
C THR A 435 2.45 12.12 27.44
N PHE A 436 1.85 11.12 28.07
CA PHE A 436 1.82 10.94 29.52
C PHE A 436 2.90 9.95 29.97
N LEU A 437 3.99 10.47 30.54
CA LEU A 437 5.11 9.67 31.04
C LEU A 437 4.83 9.20 32.49
N ILE A 438 4.55 7.91 32.69
CA ILE A 438 4.11 7.37 33.99
C ILE A 438 5.19 6.52 34.67
N THR A 439 5.55 6.89 35.90
CA THR A 439 6.64 6.25 36.66
C THR A 439 6.14 5.26 37.73
N GLU A 440 6.98 4.27 38.10
CA GLU A 440 6.61 3.25 39.11
C GLU A 440 6.32 3.80 40.52
N LYS A 441 6.69 5.07 40.76
CA LYS A 441 6.55 5.79 42.03
C LYS A 441 5.22 6.51 42.19
N THR A 442 4.50 6.68 41.07
CA THR A 442 3.22 7.38 41.04
C THR A 442 2.22 6.75 42.01
N GLY A 443 1.21 7.49 42.43
CA GLY A 443 0.20 7.03 43.39
C GLY A 443 -1.06 6.56 42.69
N ALA A 444 -2.14 7.32 42.85
CA ALA A 444 -3.43 7.09 42.19
C ALA A 444 -3.73 8.25 41.23
N THR A 445 -3.14 8.19 40.04
CA THR A 445 -3.12 9.25 39.03
C THR A 445 -4.40 9.27 38.20
N THR A 446 -4.86 10.45 37.81
CA THR A 446 -5.97 10.63 36.85
C THR A 446 -5.44 11.32 35.61
N ILE A 447 -5.66 10.71 34.45
CA ILE A 447 -5.17 11.18 33.15
C ILE A 447 -6.36 11.49 32.25
N SER A 448 -6.25 12.58 31.51
CA SER A 448 -7.09 12.93 30.37
C SER A 448 -6.18 13.42 29.27
N GLY A 449 -6.20 12.79 28.09
CA GLY A 449 -5.65 13.39 26.87
C GLY A 449 -6.54 14.55 26.44
N GLY A 450 -7.16 14.41 25.27
CA GLY A 450 -8.22 15.30 24.81
C GLY A 450 -9.55 14.61 24.57
N GLU A 451 -10.54 15.39 24.11
CA GLU A 451 -11.56 14.89 23.19
C GLU A 451 -11.63 15.84 21.97
N GLY A 452 -10.44 16.26 21.51
CA GLY A 452 -10.18 17.46 20.72
C GLY A 452 -10.26 17.28 19.20
N GLY A 453 -9.90 16.12 18.65
CA GLY A 453 -9.73 16.01 17.20
C GLY A 453 -9.59 14.59 16.62
N THR A 454 -8.46 14.39 15.95
CA THR A 454 -7.89 13.10 15.53
C THR A 454 -6.45 13.10 16.02
N ASP A 455 -6.37 13.34 17.32
CA ASP A 455 -5.22 13.32 18.20
C ASP A 455 -4.96 11.84 18.57
N ASP A 456 -3.67 11.49 18.76
CA ASP A 456 -3.23 10.14 19.08
C ASP A 456 -2.50 10.18 20.44
N ASP A 457 -3.27 10.31 21.54
CA ASP A 457 -2.74 10.52 22.89
C ASP A 457 -2.06 9.24 23.42
N THR A 458 -0.84 9.39 23.93
CA THR A 458 0.04 8.29 24.31
C THR A 458 0.23 8.16 25.81
N LEU A 459 -0.10 6.98 26.35
CA LEU A 459 0.22 6.58 27.71
C LEU A 459 1.52 5.75 27.73
N ASP A 460 2.61 6.33 28.23
CA ASP A 460 3.96 5.75 28.13
C ASP A 460 4.49 5.32 29.52
N PHE A 461 4.73 4.01 29.66
CA PHE A 461 5.27 3.40 30.88
C PHE A 461 6.77 3.08 30.80
N ASN A 462 7.49 3.52 29.76
CA ASN A 462 8.89 3.20 29.51
C ASN A 462 9.87 3.99 30.41
N ASP A 463 9.67 3.89 31.72
CA ASP A 463 10.56 4.40 32.76
C ASP A 463 11.78 3.47 32.89
N SER A 464 12.92 3.91 32.37
CA SER A 464 14.23 3.23 32.52
C SER A 464 14.70 3.02 33.97
N SER A 465 13.99 3.56 34.97
CA SER A 465 14.20 3.30 36.40
C SER A 465 13.22 2.29 37.01
N GLY A 466 12.21 1.87 36.25
CA GLY A 466 11.20 0.90 36.63
C GLY A 466 11.73 -0.50 36.95
N THR A 467 10.97 -1.26 37.75
CA THR A 467 11.38 -2.57 38.26
C THR A 467 10.34 -3.68 38.09
N SER A 468 9.22 -3.40 37.41
CA SER A 468 8.11 -4.31 37.14
C SER A 468 7.23 -3.81 36.00
N GLY A 469 6.63 -4.72 35.25
CA GLY A 469 5.66 -4.42 34.21
C GLY A 469 4.34 -3.85 34.73
N ILE A 470 3.40 -3.61 33.83
CA ILE A 470 2.09 -3.01 34.06
C ILE A 470 0.95 -3.99 33.79
N SER A 471 -0.23 -3.61 34.24
CA SER A 471 -1.50 -4.13 33.76
C SER A 471 -2.38 -2.95 33.40
N ALA A 472 -2.78 -2.84 32.13
CA ALA A 472 -3.68 -1.82 31.61
C ALA A 472 -4.98 -2.49 31.14
N THR A 473 -6.13 -1.89 31.45
CA THR A 473 -7.43 -2.45 31.06
C THR A 473 -8.37 -1.35 30.62
N PHE A 474 -8.83 -1.43 29.38
CA PHE A 474 -9.83 -0.55 28.81
C PHE A 474 -11.24 -0.97 29.27
N SER A 475 -12.06 0.04 29.53
CA SER A 475 -13.45 -0.08 30.00
C SER A 475 -14.47 0.38 28.95
N GLY A 476 -13.95 0.84 27.80
CA GLY A 476 -14.61 1.38 26.62
C GLY A 476 -13.53 1.96 25.70
N ASN A 477 -13.91 2.61 24.59
CA ASN A 477 -12.97 3.36 23.77
C ASN A 477 -12.23 4.39 24.61
N GLU A 478 -10.93 4.50 24.35
CA GLU A 478 -10.07 5.60 24.84
C GLU A 478 -10.12 5.79 26.37
N LYS A 479 -10.48 4.75 27.14
CA LYS A 479 -10.81 4.89 28.57
C LYS A 479 -10.54 3.64 29.36
N GLY A 480 -9.68 3.72 30.38
CA GLY A 480 -9.32 2.57 31.19
C GLY A 480 -8.70 2.88 32.54
N SER A 481 -7.96 1.90 33.03
CA SER A 481 -7.17 1.97 34.26
C SER A 481 -5.89 1.17 34.13
N PHE A 482 -4.83 1.59 34.80
CA PHE A 482 -3.54 0.90 34.85
C PHE A 482 -3.07 0.63 36.28
N ALA A 483 -2.12 -0.30 36.44
CA ALA A 483 -1.38 -0.56 37.67
C ALA A 483 0.00 -1.19 37.39
N HIS A 484 1.05 -0.78 38.11
CA HIS A 484 2.35 -1.48 38.08
C HIS A 484 2.31 -2.78 38.90
N THR A 485 2.85 -3.86 38.32
CA THR A 485 2.84 -5.24 38.82
C THR A 485 3.75 -5.43 40.04
N GLY A 486 3.22 -5.03 41.20
CA GLY A 486 3.90 -5.13 42.50
C GLY A 486 4.43 -3.79 43.04
N GLY A 487 4.25 -2.71 42.28
CA GLY A 487 4.48 -1.33 42.70
C GLY A 487 3.32 -0.73 43.51
N VAL A 488 3.29 0.60 43.59
CA VAL A 488 2.16 1.37 44.13
C VAL A 488 1.43 2.19 43.07
N GLY A 489 2.07 2.45 41.92
CA GLY A 489 1.50 3.20 40.82
C GLY A 489 0.25 2.55 40.23
N THR A 490 -0.81 3.35 40.18
CA THR A 490 -2.13 3.02 39.67
C THR A 490 -2.77 4.26 39.08
N GLY A 491 -3.70 4.11 38.14
CA GLY A 491 -4.44 5.26 37.66
C GLY A 491 -5.64 4.93 36.80
N THR A 492 -6.32 5.98 36.35
CA THR A 492 -7.40 5.93 35.36
C THR A 492 -7.15 6.95 34.27
N PHE A 493 -7.48 6.60 33.04
CA PHE A 493 -7.28 7.45 31.87
C PHE A 493 -8.55 7.59 31.03
N GLU A 494 -8.68 8.71 30.32
CA GLU A 494 -9.69 8.99 29.28
C GLU A 494 -9.06 9.83 28.15
N GLY A 495 -9.42 9.61 26.88
CA GLY A 495 -8.69 10.17 25.73
C GLY A 495 -7.26 9.62 25.67
N ILE A 496 -7.11 8.37 25.22
CA ILE A 496 -5.82 7.66 25.07
C ILE A 496 -6.01 6.61 23.98
N GLU A 497 -5.30 6.78 22.88
CA GLU A 497 -5.33 5.96 21.67
C GLU A 497 -4.06 5.10 21.52
N SER A 498 -2.97 5.45 22.23
CA SER A 498 -1.70 4.71 22.22
C SER A 498 -1.21 4.33 23.62
N VAL A 499 -0.65 3.12 23.76
CA VAL A 499 -0.05 2.62 25.02
C VAL A 499 1.33 2.02 24.77
N LYS A 500 2.34 2.48 25.51
CA LYS A 500 3.69 1.92 25.50
C LYS A 500 4.01 1.25 26.84
N GLY A 501 4.44 0.00 26.78
CA GLY A 501 4.78 -0.86 27.91
C GLY A 501 6.17 -0.60 28.50
N THR A 502 6.74 -1.64 29.12
CA THR A 502 7.97 -1.60 29.91
C THR A 502 8.99 -2.65 29.46
N GLU A 503 10.22 -2.64 29.99
CA GLU A 503 11.17 -3.77 29.80
C GLU A 503 10.84 -5.02 30.66
N PHE A 504 9.55 -5.25 30.98
CA PHE A 504 9.07 -6.40 31.75
C PHE A 504 7.67 -6.86 31.32
N ASN A 505 7.33 -8.12 31.63
CA ASN A 505 6.01 -8.73 31.40
C ASN A 505 4.80 -7.83 31.73
N ASP A 506 4.08 -7.42 30.70
CA ASP A 506 2.93 -6.51 30.70
C ASP A 506 1.61 -7.25 30.36
N GLU A 507 0.47 -6.73 30.85
CA GLU A 507 -0.88 -7.27 30.58
C GLU A 507 -1.81 -6.13 30.10
N ILE A 508 -2.05 -6.02 28.79
CA ILE A 508 -2.87 -4.97 28.17
C ILE A 508 -4.16 -5.58 27.61
N ASP A 509 -5.30 -5.21 28.19
CA ASP A 509 -6.65 -5.66 27.78
C ASP A 509 -7.47 -4.50 27.21
N ALA A 510 -7.45 -4.35 25.89
CA ALA A 510 -8.24 -3.42 25.09
C ALA A 510 -9.57 -4.01 24.59
N SER A 511 -9.98 -5.22 25.02
CA SER A 511 -11.16 -5.96 24.50
C SER A 511 -12.54 -5.27 24.64
N SER A 512 -12.59 -4.08 25.25
CA SER A 512 -13.77 -3.22 25.36
C SER A 512 -13.78 -2.03 24.39
N THR A 513 -12.75 -1.82 23.56
CA THR A 513 -12.69 -0.76 22.55
C THR A 513 -13.41 -1.16 21.24
N ASN A 514 -13.78 -0.14 20.44
CA ASN A 514 -14.24 -0.28 19.04
C ASN A 514 -13.71 0.88 18.15
N SER A 515 -12.80 1.69 18.69
CA SER A 515 -11.82 2.48 17.93
C SER A 515 -10.58 1.59 17.75
N GLY A 516 -9.73 1.93 16.78
CA GLY A 516 -8.39 1.34 16.71
C GLY A 516 -7.55 1.77 17.91
N ILE A 517 -6.57 0.95 18.32
CA ILE A 517 -5.58 1.28 19.34
C ILE A 517 -4.16 0.98 18.86
N ASP A 518 -3.19 1.80 19.26
CA ASP A 518 -1.76 1.55 19.06
C ASP A 518 -1.15 1.01 20.37
N ILE A 519 -0.45 -0.13 20.31
CA ILE A 519 0.13 -0.82 21.45
C ILE A 519 1.55 -1.27 21.11
N SER A 520 2.53 -0.87 21.92
CA SER A 520 3.90 -1.42 21.88
C SER A 520 4.29 -1.86 23.28
N THR A 521 4.53 -3.15 23.52
CA THR A 521 4.80 -3.64 24.89
C THR A 521 6.26 -3.53 25.32
N ALA A 522 7.19 -3.35 24.38
CA ALA A 522 8.63 -3.38 24.60
C ALA A 522 9.12 -4.77 25.05
N ALA A 523 10.11 -4.89 25.95
CA ALA A 523 10.70 -6.21 26.22
C ALA A 523 9.95 -6.95 27.35
N GLY A 524 9.42 -8.14 27.10
CA GLY A 524 8.69 -8.91 28.12
C GLY A 524 8.28 -10.28 27.61
N ASP A 525 7.63 -11.11 28.45
CA ASP A 525 6.72 -12.12 27.87
C ASP A 525 5.32 -11.58 28.16
N ASP A 526 4.76 -10.87 27.19
CA ASP A 526 3.64 -9.96 27.35
C ASP A 526 2.31 -10.61 26.97
N THR A 527 1.21 -9.96 27.34
CA THR A 527 -0.14 -10.41 26.99
C THR A 527 -0.98 -9.23 26.54
N VAL A 528 -1.33 -9.22 25.25
CA VAL A 528 -2.13 -8.16 24.63
C VAL A 528 -3.43 -8.75 24.11
N ILE A 529 -4.53 -8.09 24.42
CA ILE A 529 -5.83 -8.32 23.80
C ILE A 529 -6.29 -6.99 23.21
N GLY A 530 -6.33 -6.88 21.88
CA GLY A 530 -6.91 -5.75 21.16
C GLY A 530 -8.43 -5.73 21.25
N GLY A 531 -9.05 -4.91 20.40
CA GLY A 531 -10.43 -4.48 20.50
C GLY A 531 -11.36 -4.98 19.41
N SER A 532 -12.02 -4.00 18.77
CA SER A 532 -12.85 -4.22 17.59
C SER A 532 -12.74 -3.08 16.55
N GLY A 533 -11.63 -2.32 16.63
CA GLY A 533 -11.17 -1.37 15.63
C GLY A 533 -10.06 -1.99 14.79
N ALA A 534 -9.43 -1.20 13.91
CA ALA A 534 -8.19 -1.63 13.24
C ALA A 534 -7.02 -1.27 14.15
N ASP A 535 -6.42 -2.27 14.78
CA ASP A 535 -5.42 -2.10 15.83
C ASP A 535 -3.99 -2.26 15.29
N LEU A 536 -3.03 -1.54 15.89
CA LEU A 536 -1.60 -1.68 15.66
C LEU A 536 -0.96 -2.24 16.94
N ILE A 537 -0.34 -3.41 16.86
CA ILE A 537 0.24 -4.09 18.03
C ILE A 537 1.68 -4.53 17.73
N SER A 538 2.62 -4.21 18.61
CA SER A 538 4.01 -4.69 18.59
C SER A 538 4.37 -5.33 19.93
N GLY A 539 4.71 -6.64 19.92
CA GLY A 539 5.25 -7.37 21.07
C GLY A 539 6.71 -7.04 21.38
N GLU A 540 7.47 -6.66 20.35
CA GLU A 540 8.89 -6.30 20.38
C GLU A 540 9.86 -7.42 20.82
N ALA A 541 9.92 -7.81 22.10
CA ALA A 541 11.01 -8.67 22.58
C ALA A 541 10.74 -9.56 23.81
N GLY A 542 10.06 -10.68 23.56
CA GLY A 542 10.14 -11.93 24.31
C GLY A 542 9.05 -12.88 23.85
N ASN A 543 8.46 -13.72 24.71
CA ASN A 543 7.51 -14.76 24.23
C ASN A 543 6.06 -14.28 24.40
N ASP A 544 5.54 -13.57 23.41
CA ASP A 544 4.33 -12.76 23.57
C ASP A 544 3.03 -13.51 23.24
N SER A 545 1.93 -13.06 23.85
CA SER A 545 0.60 -13.64 23.68
C SER A 545 -0.38 -12.57 23.21
N ILE A 546 -0.52 -12.42 21.89
CA ILE A 546 -1.30 -11.37 21.24
C ILE A 546 -2.62 -11.92 20.70
N THR A 547 -3.72 -11.18 20.90
CA THR A 547 -4.99 -11.38 20.20
C THR A 547 -5.54 -10.03 19.78
N SER A 548 -5.51 -9.66 18.50
CA SER A 548 -5.91 -8.31 18.08
C SER A 548 -7.44 -8.14 18.07
N GLY A 549 -8.21 -9.06 17.49
CA GLY A 549 -9.62 -9.25 17.81
C GLY A 549 -10.57 -9.22 16.61
N LEU A 550 -11.08 -8.03 16.27
CA LEU A 550 -11.95 -7.79 15.10
C LEU A 550 -11.53 -6.47 14.45
N GLY A 551 -11.02 -6.49 13.23
CA GLY A 551 -10.44 -5.30 12.63
C GLY A 551 -9.68 -5.68 11.37
N ASP A 552 -9.23 -4.70 10.60
CA ASP A 552 -8.15 -4.96 9.63
C ASP A 552 -6.85 -4.64 10.40
N ASP A 553 -6.35 -5.60 11.17
CA ASP A 553 -5.32 -5.37 12.20
C ASP A 553 -3.89 -5.47 11.64
N THR A 554 -2.92 -4.86 12.33
CA THR A 554 -1.49 -5.00 12.04
C THR A 554 -0.75 -5.42 13.29
N VAL A 555 -0.15 -6.61 13.27
CA VAL A 555 0.53 -7.21 14.42
C VAL A 555 1.97 -7.58 14.08
N TYR A 556 2.89 -7.19 14.95
CA TYR A 556 4.29 -7.62 14.97
C TYR A 556 4.51 -8.41 16.27
N GLY A 557 4.99 -9.65 16.18
CA GLY A 557 5.46 -10.44 17.33
C GLY A 557 6.76 -9.84 17.85
N GLY A 558 7.88 -10.22 17.24
CA GLY A 558 9.20 -9.63 17.48
C GLY A 558 10.31 -10.64 17.70
N ASP A 559 11.18 -10.39 18.68
CA ASP A 559 12.24 -11.31 19.11
C ASP A 559 11.67 -12.34 20.12
N GLY A 560 11.07 -13.44 19.64
CA GLY A 560 10.17 -14.24 20.47
C GLY A 560 9.99 -15.73 20.18
N ALA A 561 8.90 -16.26 20.71
CA ALA A 561 8.34 -17.57 20.34
C ALA A 561 6.83 -17.43 20.58
N ASP A 562 6.21 -16.71 19.68
CA ASP A 562 5.03 -15.90 19.97
C ASP A 562 3.75 -16.65 19.64
N TRP A 563 2.68 -16.27 20.31
CA TRP A 563 1.34 -16.78 20.06
C TRP A 563 0.45 -15.63 19.63
N ILE A 564 0.11 -15.59 18.35
CA ILE A 564 -0.65 -14.50 17.72
C ILE A 564 -1.95 -15.05 17.16
N ASN A 565 -3.07 -14.40 17.47
CA ASN A 565 -4.39 -14.72 16.92
C ASN A 565 -5.09 -13.43 16.47
N ALA A 566 -5.08 -13.14 15.17
CA ALA A 566 -5.54 -11.86 14.64
C ALA A 566 -7.08 -11.74 14.74
N GLY A 567 -7.83 -12.63 14.09
CA GLY A 567 -9.19 -12.99 14.48
C GLY A 567 -10.24 -12.86 13.38
N THR A 568 -10.63 -11.62 13.03
CA THR A 568 -11.51 -11.37 11.88
C THR A 568 -11.29 -10.01 11.23
N GLY A 569 -10.96 -10.03 9.95
CA GLY A 569 -10.82 -8.90 9.04
C GLY A 569 -9.66 -9.18 8.09
N ALA A 570 -9.14 -8.17 7.40
CA ALA A 570 -8.00 -8.39 6.51
C ALA A 570 -6.69 -8.08 7.26
N ASP A 571 -6.19 -9.06 8.00
CA ASP A 571 -5.13 -8.87 8.98
C ASP A 571 -3.72 -8.98 8.36
N SER A 572 -2.75 -8.26 8.94
CA SER A 572 -1.33 -8.29 8.56
C SER A 572 -0.48 -8.67 9.77
N VAL A 573 0.12 -9.86 9.76
CA VAL A 573 0.91 -10.39 10.89
C VAL A 573 2.34 -10.72 10.47
N GLU A 574 3.31 -10.25 11.25
CA GLU A 574 4.74 -10.59 11.19
C GLU A 574 5.12 -11.31 12.50
N GLY A 575 5.63 -12.55 12.41
CA GLY A 575 6.12 -13.34 13.55
C GLY A 575 7.40 -12.76 14.11
N GLY A 576 8.52 -12.99 13.40
CA GLY A 576 9.78 -12.30 13.64
C GLY A 576 10.98 -13.24 13.78
N LEU A 577 11.64 -13.21 14.95
CA LEU A 577 12.78 -14.09 15.26
C LEU A 577 12.37 -15.12 16.31
N GLY A 578 11.94 -16.31 15.90
CA GLY A 578 11.29 -17.18 16.86
C GLY A 578 10.87 -18.57 16.43
N ASN A 579 9.76 -19.00 16.98
CA ASN A 579 9.16 -20.31 16.77
C ASN A 579 7.68 -20.12 17.02
N ASP A 580 7.05 -19.45 16.08
CA ASP A 580 5.83 -18.68 16.32
C ASP A 580 4.60 -19.51 15.98
N SER A 581 3.45 -19.05 16.48
CA SER A 581 2.16 -19.73 16.36
C SER A 581 1.09 -18.72 16.01
N ILE A 582 0.93 -18.51 14.71
CA ILE A 582 0.09 -17.50 14.09
C ILE A 582 -1.24 -18.11 13.64
N TYR A 583 -2.32 -17.45 14.00
CA TYR A 583 -3.68 -17.74 13.55
C TYR A 583 -4.24 -16.46 12.90
N GLY A 584 -4.54 -16.49 11.60
CA GLY A 584 -5.15 -15.36 10.88
C GLY A 584 -6.60 -15.18 11.34
N GLY A 585 -7.53 -15.86 10.68
CA GLY A 585 -8.85 -16.14 11.21
C GLY A 585 -9.94 -16.23 10.14
N ASN A 586 -10.48 -15.08 9.74
CA ASN A 586 -11.52 -14.99 8.72
C ASN A 586 -11.39 -13.64 7.98
N ASP A 587 -11.77 -13.65 6.70
CA ASP A 587 -11.43 -12.64 5.70
C ASP A 587 -9.95 -12.79 5.26
N ASN A 588 -9.41 -11.91 4.42
CA ASN A 588 -8.21 -12.20 3.63
C ASN A 588 -6.92 -11.72 4.32
N ASP A 589 -6.13 -12.65 4.84
CA ASP A 589 -4.98 -12.34 5.71
C ASP A 589 -3.63 -12.37 4.96
N THR A 590 -2.64 -11.65 5.50
CA THR A 590 -1.24 -11.71 5.09
C THR A 590 -0.36 -12.01 6.30
N LEU A 591 0.28 -13.19 6.30
CA LEU A 591 0.94 -13.77 7.47
C LEU A 591 2.40 -14.15 7.13
N TYR A 592 3.36 -13.72 7.94
CA TYR A 592 4.78 -14.04 7.84
C TYR A 592 5.26 -14.71 9.14
N GLY A 593 6.00 -15.82 9.05
CA GLY A 593 6.72 -16.43 10.19
C GLY A 593 8.10 -15.79 10.42
N ASP A 594 8.85 -15.65 9.34
CA ASP A 594 10.22 -15.09 9.23
C ASP A 594 11.36 -16.04 9.67
N GLU A 595 12.06 -15.82 10.79
CA GLU A 595 13.22 -16.65 11.20
C GLU A 595 12.88 -17.67 12.30
N GLY A 596 12.36 -18.84 11.92
CA GLY A 596 12.47 -20.06 12.71
C GLY A 596 11.51 -21.16 12.28
N ASN A 597 11.13 -22.08 13.18
CA ASN A 597 10.20 -23.17 12.81
C ASN A 597 8.78 -22.85 13.29
N ASP A 598 7.96 -22.38 12.36
CA ASP A 598 6.71 -21.71 12.67
C ASP A 598 5.46 -22.57 12.39
N TYR A 599 4.36 -22.21 13.04
CA TYR A 599 3.03 -22.77 12.79
C TYR A 599 2.09 -21.64 12.37
N ILE A 600 1.57 -21.71 11.14
CA ILE A 600 0.63 -20.71 10.63
C ILE A 600 -0.66 -21.40 10.14
N GLU A 601 -1.79 -20.98 10.70
CA GLU A 601 -3.14 -21.38 10.29
C GLU A 601 -3.92 -20.14 9.84
N ALA A 602 -4.05 -19.93 8.53
CA ALA A 602 -4.62 -18.71 7.96
C ALA A 602 -6.13 -18.63 8.20
N GLY A 603 -6.92 -19.57 7.67
CA GLY A 603 -8.26 -19.86 8.18
C GLY A 603 -9.36 -19.86 7.13
N VAL A 604 -10.06 -18.73 6.98
CA VAL A 604 -11.18 -18.59 6.03
C VAL A 604 -11.07 -17.28 5.28
N GLY A 605 -10.21 -17.26 4.29
CA GLY A 605 -9.96 -16.12 3.41
C GLY A 605 -9.46 -16.58 2.04
N ASN A 606 -8.93 -15.64 1.26
CA ASN A 606 -7.98 -15.98 0.21
C ASN A 606 -6.64 -15.40 0.68
N ASP A 607 -5.86 -16.24 1.35
CA ASP A 607 -4.81 -15.78 2.26
C ASP A 607 -3.43 -15.81 1.59
N SER A 608 -2.47 -15.08 2.16
CA SER A 608 -1.07 -15.05 1.71
C SER A 608 -0.14 -15.37 2.88
N VAL A 609 0.46 -16.56 2.85
CA VAL A 609 1.21 -17.14 3.98
C VAL A 609 2.65 -17.43 3.58
N PHE A 610 3.60 -16.89 4.34
CA PHE A 610 5.03 -17.08 4.15
C PHE A 610 5.62 -17.71 5.42
N GLY A 611 6.28 -18.86 5.30
CA GLY A 611 7.06 -19.48 6.37
C GLY A 611 8.31 -18.65 6.65
N GLY A 612 9.34 -18.85 5.84
CA GLY A 612 10.53 -18.00 5.84
C GLY A 612 11.81 -18.83 5.86
N THR A 613 12.44 -18.96 7.03
CA THR A 613 13.61 -19.84 7.20
C THR A 613 13.48 -20.77 8.41
N GLY A 614 13.29 -22.07 8.18
CA GLY A 614 13.20 -23.06 9.27
C GLY A 614 12.76 -24.45 8.84
N ASP A 615 11.84 -25.07 9.58
CA ASP A 615 11.06 -26.22 9.07
C ASP A 615 9.61 -25.97 9.52
N ASP A 616 8.79 -25.45 8.61
CA ASP A 616 7.53 -24.76 8.92
C ASP A 616 6.28 -25.61 8.69
N VAL A 617 5.16 -25.19 9.30
CA VAL A 617 3.85 -25.84 9.14
C VAL A 617 2.80 -24.81 8.78
N LEU A 618 2.39 -24.78 7.51
CA LEU A 618 1.52 -23.77 6.94
C LEU A 618 0.18 -24.38 6.49
N SER A 619 -0.93 -23.72 6.79
CA SER A 619 -2.29 -24.15 6.41
C SER A 619 -3.14 -22.96 5.96
N GLY A 620 -3.56 -22.92 4.69
CA GLY A 620 -4.51 -21.90 4.17
C GLY A 620 -5.94 -22.14 4.66
N ALA A 621 -6.36 -23.40 4.59
CA ALA A 621 -7.62 -23.98 5.02
C ALA A 621 -8.86 -23.74 4.12
N ALA A 622 -9.35 -22.51 3.87
CA ALA A 622 -10.62 -22.34 3.15
C ALA A 622 -10.83 -21.03 2.37
N GLY A 623 -10.16 -20.92 1.22
CA GLY A 623 -10.53 -20.14 0.04
C GLY A 623 -9.46 -20.32 -1.02
N ASP A 624 -9.22 -19.39 -1.95
CA ASP A 624 -8.12 -19.59 -2.92
C ASP A 624 -6.82 -18.99 -2.34
N ASP A 625 -6.01 -19.83 -1.69
CA ASP A 625 -4.88 -19.42 -0.83
C ASP A 625 -3.53 -19.44 -1.56
N THR A 626 -2.55 -18.67 -1.06
CA THR A 626 -1.15 -18.76 -1.54
C THR A 626 -0.17 -18.97 -0.39
N LEU A 627 0.60 -20.05 -0.44
CA LEU A 627 1.54 -20.50 0.59
C LEU A 627 2.97 -20.61 0.04
N TRP A 628 3.95 -20.11 0.80
CA TRP A 628 5.39 -20.23 0.53
C TRP A 628 6.10 -20.79 1.76
N GLY A 629 6.83 -21.91 1.64
CA GLY A 629 7.72 -22.43 2.71
C GLY A 629 9.04 -21.66 2.78
N ASP A 630 9.64 -21.40 1.62
CA ASP A 630 10.91 -20.70 1.40
C ASP A 630 12.18 -21.54 1.70
N GLU A 631 12.93 -21.31 2.80
CA GLU A 631 14.14 -22.11 3.12
C GLU A 631 13.86 -23.09 4.27
N GLY A 632 13.51 -24.36 3.99
CA GLY A 632 13.18 -25.29 5.06
C GLY A 632 13.03 -26.79 4.77
N ASN A 633 12.12 -27.46 5.48
CA ASN A 633 11.67 -28.83 5.20
C ASN A 633 10.17 -28.86 5.55
N ASP A 634 9.40 -28.18 4.71
CA ASP A 634 8.17 -27.52 5.16
C ASP A 634 6.93 -28.38 4.91
N SER A 635 5.85 -28.08 5.64
CA SER A 635 4.60 -28.84 5.60
C SER A 635 3.44 -27.93 5.22
N LEU A 636 3.20 -27.78 3.92
CA LEU A 636 2.18 -26.91 3.35
C LEU A 636 0.87 -27.67 3.08
N ILE A 637 -0.24 -27.11 3.55
CA ILE A 637 -1.60 -27.57 3.26
C ILE A 637 -2.38 -26.39 2.68
N GLY A 638 -2.88 -26.51 1.45
CA GLY A 638 -3.83 -25.54 0.88
C GLY A 638 -5.16 -25.63 1.62
N GLY A 639 -6.15 -26.30 1.05
CA GLY A 639 -7.39 -26.58 1.77
C GLY A 639 -8.57 -26.91 0.88
N ASP A 640 -9.69 -26.20 1.12
CA ASP A 640 -10.85 -26.16 0.23
C ASP A 640 -10.74 -24.90 -0.67
N GLY A 641 -10.05 -25.00 -1.81
CA GLY A 641 -9.60 -23.84 -2.57
C GLY A 641 -9.01 -24.14 -3.95
N ALA A 642 -8.76 -23.11 -4.76
CA ALA A 642 -7.85 -23.19 -5.91
C ALA A 642 -6.48 -22.63 -5.50
N ASP A 643 -5.70 -23.44 -4.79
CA ASP A 643 -4.54 -22.97 -4.02
C ASP A 643 -3.25 -22.97 -4.82
N LEU A 644 -2.34 -22.06 -4.45
CA LEU A 644 -1.00 -21.93 -5.01
C LEU A 644 0.06 -22.18 -3.92
N LEU A 645 0.80 -23.29 -4.02
CA LEU A 645 1.78 -23.72 -3.02
C LEU A 645 3.20 -23.74 -3.62
N TYR A 646 4.17 -23.19 -2.89
CA TYR A 646 5.60 -23.29 -3.15
C TYR A 646 6.31 -23.87 -1.91
N GLY A 647 7.00 -25.01 -2.06
CA GLY A 647 7.87 -25.56 -1.01
C GLY A 647 9.08 -24.65 -0.83
N GLY A 648 10.03 -24.74 -1.74
CA GLY A 648 11.16 -23.82 -1.83
C GLY A 648 12.50 -24.54 -1.93
N ILE A 649 13.32 -24.44 -0.89
CA ILE A 649 14.61 -25.14 -0.78
C ILE A 649 14.54 -26.08 0.42
N GLY A 650 14.38 -27.38 0.18
CA GLY A 650 14.07 -28.27 1.29
C GLY A 650 13.86 -29.74 1.00
N LYS A 651 12.87 -30.29 1.70
CA LYS A 651 12.36 -31.67 1.57
C LYS A 651 10.90 -31.65 2.00
N ASP A 652 10.08 -31.11 1.12
CA ASP A 652 8.85 -30.49 1.53
C ASP A 652 7.69 -31.47 1.40
N THR A 653 6.64 -31.22 2.17
CA THR A 653 5.41 -32.03 2.23
C THR A 653 4.23 -31.14 1.86
N LEU A 654 3.83 -31.18 0.59
CA LEU A 654 2.82 -30.30 0.03
C LEU A 654 1.49 -31.04 -0.21
N SER A 655 0.38 -30.40 0.16
CA SER A 655 -0.97 -30.95 -0.02
C SER A 655 -1.98 -29.87 -0.43
N GLY A 656 -2.22 -29.71 -1.74
CA GLY A 656 -3.19 -28.73 -2.26
C GLY A 656 -4.61 -28.88 -1.71
N GLY A 657 -5.17 -30.10 -1.67
CA GLY A 657 -6.48 -30.34 -1.04
C GLY A 657 -7.63 -30.48 -2.04
N ALA A 658 -8.52 -29.49 -2.15
CA ALA A 658 -9.79 -29.62 -2.85
C ALA A 658 -10.14 -28.44 -3.77
N GLY A 659 -9.64 -28.51 -5.01
CA GLY A 659 -9.96 -27.61 -6.10
C GLY A 659 -8.92 -27.75 -7.21
N ASP A 660 -8.84 -26.79 -8.14
CA ASP A 660 -7.87 -26.83 -9.23
C ASP A 660 -6.58 -26.12 -8.75
N ASN A 661 -5.62 -26.87 -8.17
CA ASN A 661 -4.44 -26.30 -7.49
C ASN A 661 -3.22 -26.15 -8.41
N GLU A 662 -2.30 -25.26 -8.06
CA GLU A 662 -0.96 -25.14 -8.66
C GLU A 662 0.12 -25.34 -7.58
N ILE A 663 0.94 -26.38 -7.71
CA ILE A 663 1.88 -26.82 -6.66
C ILE A 663 3.31 -26.91 -7.23
N TYR A 664 4.27 -26.32 -6.53
CA TYR A 664 5.69 -26.38 -6.82
C TYR A 664 6.43 -26.97 -5.60
N GLY A 665 7.16 -28.07 -5.77
CA GLY A 665 8.09 -28.59 -4.75
C GLY A 665 9.27 -27.63 -4.57
N GLY A 666 10.28 -27.74 -5.44
CA GLY A 666 11.40 -26.79 -5.50
C GLY A 666 12.76 -27.45 -5.66
N GLU A 667 13.73 -27.11 -4.80
CA GLU A 667 15.00 -27.81 -4.67
C GLU A 667 14.94 -28.80 -3.49
N GLY A 668 14.82 -30.11 -3.72
CA GLY A 668 14.64 -31.07 -2.61
C GLY A 668 14.33 -32.49 -3.02
N ASP A 669 14.16 -33.44 -2.08
CA ASP A 669 13.40 -34.67 -2.46
C ASP A 669 12.04 -34.55 -1.78
N ASP A 670 11.02 -34.21 -2.55
CA ASP A 670 9.74 -33.71 -2.06
C ASP A 670 8.63 -34.76 -2.07
N TYR A 671 7.60 -34.50 -1.26
CA TYR A 671 6.37 -35.29 -1.21
C TYR A 671 5.19 -34.38 -1.53
N VAL A 672 4.58 -34.57 -2.71
CA VAL A 672 3.41 -33.80 -3.15
C VAL A 672 2.18 -34.69 -3.22
N ALA A 673 1.07 -34.26 -2.63
CA ALA A 673 -0.19 -34.99 -2.67
C ALA A 673 -1.42 -34.08 -2.80
N SER A 674 -2.02 -33.95 -3.98
CA SER A 674 -3.24 -33.13 -4.19
C SER A 674 -4.54 -33.77 -3.67
N SER A 675 -4.44 -34.60 -2.62
CA SER A 675 -5.54 -35.28 -1.92
C SER A 675 -6.33 -36.31 -2.76
N HIS A 676 -6.14 -37.60 -2.43
CA HIS A 676 -6.69 -38.77 -3.14
C HIS A 676 -8.23 -38.95 -3.07
N ALA A 677 -9.00 -37.93 -2.65
CA ALA A 677 -10.42 -38.08 -2.29
C ALA A 677 -11.36 -36.96 -2.78
N THR A 678 -10.81 -35.89 -3.34
CA THR A 678 -11.48 -34.66 -3.76
C THR A 678 -11.37 -34.50 -5.27
N SER A 679 -12.16 -33.60 -5.86
CA SER A 679 -12.19 -33.36 -7.30
C SER A 679 -11.54 -32.02 -7.64
N GLY A 680 -10.53 -32.05 -8.49
CA GLY A 680 -9.72 -30.91 -8.93
C GLY A 680 -9.00 -31.25 -10.22
N ASN A 681 -8.49 -30.29 -10.98
CA ASN A 681 -7.55 -30.52 -12.08
C ASN A 681 -6.26 -29.82 -11.71
N ASP A 682 -5.34 -30.56 -11.11
CA ASP A 682 -4.15 -29.97 -10.50
C ASP A 682 -3.01 -29.79 -11.52
N THR A 683 -2.18 -28.76 -11.32
CA THR A 683 -0.90 -28.60 -12.01
C THR A 683 0.23 -28.72 -10.99
N ILE A 684 1.10 -29.72 -11.14
CA ILE A 684 2.15 -30.03 -10.18
C ILE A 684 3.51 -30.02 -10.87
N TYR A 685 4.48 -29.36 -10.24
CA TYR A 685 5.89 -29.40 -10.59
C TYR A 685 6.66 -29.95 -9.37
N GLY A 686 7.42 -31.03 -9.54
CA GLY A 686 8.35 -31.53 -8.52
C GLY A 686 9.50 -30.54 -8.34
N GLY A 687 10.47 -30.60 -9.24
CA GLY A 687 11.58 -29.65 -9.31
C GLY A 687 12.93 -30.35 -9.48
N ASP A 688 13.92 -29.94 -8.70
CA ASP A 688 15.26 -30.55 -8.67
C ASP A 688 15.28 -31.60 -7.53
N GLY A 689 15.02 -32.88 -7.82
CA GLY A 689 14.71 -33.85 -6.76
C GLY A 689 14.65 -35.35 -7.06
N ASN A 690 14.16 -36.10 -6.08
CA ASN A 690 13.78 -37.53 -6.24
C ASN A 690 12.37 -37.67 -5.69
N ASP A 691 11.41 -37.11 -6.42
CA ASP A 691 10.14 -36.67 -5.84
C ASP A 691 9.10 -37.78 -5.81
N ILE A 692 8.13 -37.63 -4.91
CA ILE A 692 7.01 -38.55 -4.77
C ILE A 692 5.72 -37.77 -4.93
N ILE A 693 5.12 -37.86 -6.12
CA ILE A 693 3.94 -37.10 -6.51
C ILE A 693 2.72 -38.03 -6.55
N TYR A 694 1.66 -37.69 -5.83
CA TYR A 694 0.37 -38.37 -5.85
C TYR A 694 -0.74 -37.39 -6.26
N THR A 695 -1.41 -37.61 -7.39
CA THR A 695 -2.55 -36.78 -7.79
C THR A 695 -3.86 -37.24 -7.15
N GLY A 696 -4.87 -36.37 -7.19
CA GLY A 696 -6.13 -36.49 -6.46
C GLY A 696 -7.20 -37.30 -7.20
N SER A 697 -8.23 -36.61 -7.70
CA SER A 697 -9.08 -37.16 -8.76
C SER A 697 -9.50 -36.09 -9.75
N GLY A 698 -8.94 -36.16 -10.95
CA GLY A 698 -8.86 -34.99 -11.80
C GLY A 698 -8.51 -35.26 -13.23
N SER A 699 -8.09 -34.22 -13.96
CA SER A 699 -7.41 -34.33 -15.24
C SER A 699 -6.15 -33.50 -15.10
N ASP A 700 -5.16 -34.12 -14.45
CA ASP A 700 -4.04 -33.45 -13.81
C ASP A 700 -2.87 -33.27 -14.78
N VAL A 701 -2.03 -32.28 -14.55
CA VAL A 701 -0.80 -32.03 -15.30
C VAL A 701 0.39 -32.09 -14.34
N VAL A 702 1.27 -33.07 -14.52
CA VAL A 702 2.43 -33.28 -13.66
C VAL A 702 3.73 -33.13 -14.46
N TYR A 703 4.69 -32.43 -13.89
CA TYR A 703 6.09 -32.43 -14.30
C TYR A 703 6.90 -32.93 -13.11
N GLY A 704 7.71 -33.98 -13.28
CA GLY A 704 8.67 -34.44 -12.28
C GLY A 704 9.78 -33.39 -12.14
N GLY A 705 10.73 -33.40 -13.07
CA GLY A 705 11.78 -32.40 -13.17
C GLY A 705 13.16 -33.03 -13.38
N ASP A 706 14.12 -32.67 -12.54
CA ASP A 706 15.49 -33.18 -12.56
C ASP A 706 15.69 -34.19 -11.41
N GLY A 707 15.65 -35.50 -11.68
CA GLY A 707 16.38 -36.49 -10.88
C GLY A 707 15.87 -37.93 -10.91
N ARG A 708 14.89 -38.31 -10.07
CA ARG A 708 14.30 -39.66 -10.10
C ARG A 708 12.96 -39.75 -9.40
N ASP A 709 11.91 -39.59 -10.17
CA ASP A 709 10.60 -39.28 -9.63
C ASP A 709 9.67 -40.51 -9.61
N SER A 710 8.70 -40.45 -8.71
CA SER A 710 7.70 -41.50 -8.49
C SER A 710 6.31 -40.87 -8.58
N ILE A 711 5.81 -40.77 -9.81
CA ILE A 711 4.55 -40.13 -10.16
C ILE A 711 3.42 -41.17 -10.14
N TYR A 712 2.41 -40.91 -9.32
CA TYR A 712 1.21 -41.73 -9.16
C TYR A 712 -0.03 -40.92 -9.56
N LEU A 713 -0.55 -41.19 -10.76
CA LEU A 713 -1.70 -40.52 -11.34
C LEU A 713 -3.00 -41.23 -10.93
N ALA A 714 -4.06 -40.47 -10.64
CA ALA A 714 -5.31 -41.04 -10.14
C ALA A 714 -6.58 -40.40 -10.74
N GLY A 715 -7.16 -41.09 -11.72
CA GLY A 715 -8.47 -40.74 -12.30
C GLY A 715 -8.39 -39.74 -13.45
N GLY A 716 -9.47 -39.66 -14.24
CA GLY A 716 -9.62 -38.77 -15.41
C GLY A 716 -8.54 -38.89 -16.50
N GLU A 717 -8.34 -37.78 -17.23
CA GLU A 717 -7.47 -37.70 -18.43
C GLU A 717 -6.20 -36.93 -18.07
N ASN A 718 -5.14 -37.63 -17.65
CA ASN A 718 -3.94 -37.00 -17.09
C ASN A 718 -2.87 -36.70 -18.14
N THR A 719 -2.02 -35.72 -17.87
CA THR A 719 -0.77 -35.46 -18.60
C THR A 719 0.39 -35.54 -17.62
N ALA A 720 1.42 -36.34 -17.90
CA ALA A 720 2.62 -36.38 -17.07
C ALA A 720 3.90 -36.41 -17.91
N TYR A 721 4.89 -35.67 -17.43
CA TYR A 721 6.27 -35.64 -17.91
C TYR A 721 7.16 -36.06 -16.74
N GLY A 722 8.04 -37.05 -16.91
CA GLY A 722 9.08 -37.39 -15.92
C GLY A 722 10.12 -36.27 -15.88
N GLY A 723 11.08 -36.28 -16.81
CA GLY A 723 12.03 -35.18 -17.01
C GLY A 723 13.46 -35.68 -17.30
N GLU A 724 14.47 -35.16 -16.59
CA GLU A 724 15.81 -35.76 -16.57
C GLU A 724 15.88 -36.77 -15.41
N GLY A 725 16.02 -38.07 -15.68
CA GLY A 725 16.00 -39.03 -14.59
C GLY A 725 15.58 -40.44 -14.97
N ASN A 726 15.59 -41.34 -13.99
CA ASN A 726 15.21 -42.75 -14.16
C ASN A 726 13.85 -43.01 -13.50
N ASP A 727 12.80 -42.45 -14.10
CA ASP A 727 11.53 -42.16 -13.46
C ASP A 727 10.60 -43.36 -13.37
N ARG A 728 9.56 -43.19 -12.55
CA ARG A 728 8.49 -44.16 -12.40
C ARG A 728 7.14 -43.47 -12.46
N ILE A 729 6.46 -43.65 -13.59
CA ILE A 729 5.09 -43.16 -13.78
C ILE A 729 4.13 -44.34 -13.66
N THR A 730 3.10 -44.22 -12.82
CA THR A 730 2.07 -45.25 -12.64
C THR A 730 0.68 -44.66 -12.59
N THR A 731 -0.22 -45.06 -13.49
CA THR A 731 -1.63 -44.65 -13.43
C THR A 731 -2.47 -45.61 -12.58
N SER A 732 -3.46 -45.04 -11.89
CA SER A 732 -4.48 -45.78 -11.14
C SER A 732 -5.90 -45.45 -11.62
N ASP A 733 -5.97 -44.89 -12.83
CA ASP A 733 -7.13 -44.20 -13.39
C ASP A 733 -8.31 -45.16 -13.53
N THR A 734 -9.52 -44.62 -13.44
CA THR A 734 -10.76 -45.41 -13.57
C THR A 734 -11.63 -44.97 -14.75
N SER A 735 -11.21 -43.94 -15.48
CA SER A 735 -11.80 -43.48 -16.74
C SER A 735 -10.99 -42.31 -17.31
N GLY A 736 -10.68 -42.33 -18.61
CA GLY A 736 -9.98 -41.23 -19.30
C GLY A 736 -8.67 -41.71 -19.91
N ALA A 737 -8.35 -41.26 -21.13
CA ALA A 737 -7.08 -41.56 -21.78
C ALA A 737 -6.00 -40.61 -21.25
N SER A 738 -4.86 -41.15 -20.82
CA SER A 738 -3.76 -40.39 -20.24
C SER A 738 -2.61 -40.24 -21.25
N SER A 739 -1.90 -39.12 -21.18
CA SER A 739 -0.73 -38.76 -22.00
C SER A 739 0.51 -38.76 -21.11
N ILE A 740 1.47 -39.64 -21.39
CA ILE A 740 2.65 -39.84 -20.55
C ILE A 740 3.91 -39.68 -21.42
N ASP A 741 4.92 -39.02 -20.89
CA ASP A 741 6.24 -38.83 -21.48
C ASP A 741 7.27 -39.11 -20.37
N GLY A 742 8.14 -40.10 -20.53
CA GLY A 742 9.17 -40.43 -19.54
C GLY A 742 10.23 -39.33 -19.49
N GLY A 743 10.92 -39.12 -20.61
CA GLY A 743 11.86 -38.02 -20.80
C GLY A 743 13.27 -38.52 -21.12
N ALA A 744 14.18 -38.49 -20.14
CA ALA A 744 15.58 -38.79 -20.33
C ALA A 744 16.21 -39.60 -19.18
N GLY A 745 16.08 -40.92 -19.26
CA GLY A 745 16.82 -41.94 -18.50
C GLY A 745 16.15 -43.31 -18.67
N ASP A 746 16.55 -44.33 -17.90
CA ASP A 746 15.90 -45.65 -18.02
C ASP A 746 14.60 -45.67 -17.18
N ASP A 747 13.46 -45.47 -17.83
CA ASP A 747 12.16 -45.19 -17.21
C ASP A 747 11.26 -46.42 -17.03
N VAL A 748 10.31 -46.33 -16.10
CA VAL A 748 9.33 -47.39 -15.81
C VAL A 748 7.90 -46.87 -15.79
N ILE A 749 7.23 -47.01 -16.93
CA ILE A 749 5.85 -46.56 -17.15
C ILE A 749 4.89 -47.75 -17.03
N SER A 750 3.84 -47.61 -16.22
CA SER A 750 2.76 -48.61 -16.13
C SER A 750 1.41 -47.95 -15.97
N THR A 751 0.51 -48.11 -16.93
CA THR A 751 -0.87 -47.65 -16.81
C THR A 751 -1.71 -48.60 -15.93
N HIS A 752 -3.05 -48.45 -15.94
CA HIS A 752 -3.96 -49.20 -15.07
C HIS A 752 -4.58 -50.44 -15.76
N ASN A 753 -4.63 -51.56 -15.04
CA ASN A 753 -5.33 -52.78 -15.50
C ASN A 753 -6.87 -52.63 -15.39
N GLY A 754 -7.62 -52.91 -16.46
CA GLY A 754 -9.06 -53.21 -16.37
C GLY A 754 -10.02 -52.22 -17.04
N ILE A 755 -9.50 -51.28 -17.84
CA ILE A 755 -10.28 -50.21 -18.49
C ILE A 755 -9.84 -50.07 -19.95
N ASN A 756 -10.76 -50.06 -20.91
CA ASN A 756 -10.41 -49.83 -22.33
C ASN A 756 -10.25 -48.34 -22.63
N ASN A 757 -9.20 -47.72 -22.10
CA ASN A 757 -8.79 -46.38 -22.48
C ASN A 757 -7.97 -46.45 -23.79
N ALA A 758 -7.37 -45.35 -24.22
CA ALA A 758 -6.53 -45.31 -25.42
C ALA A 758 -5.39 -44.34 -25.13
N ASP A 759 -4.48 -44.82 -24.29
CA ASP A 759 -3.43 -44.01 -23.69
C ASP A 759 -2.36 -43.66 -24.75
N THR A 760 -1.63 -42.57 -24.52
CA THR A 760 -0.50 -42.16 -25.38
C THR A 760 0.74 -42.07 -24.52
N ILE A 761 1.75 -42.87 -24.83
CA ILE A 761 2.96 -43.03 -24.03
C ILE A 761 4.18 -42.77 -24.91
N ALA A 762 5.06 -41.89 -24.46
CA ALA A 762 6.45 -41.79 -24.90
C ALA A 762 7.37 -42.31 -23.78
N GLY A 763 8.37 -43.12 -24.13
CA GLY A 763 9.48 -43.45 -23.22
C GLY A 763 10.46 -42.28 -23.17
N GLY A 764 11.36 -42.18 -24.15
CA GLY A 764 12.22 -41.01 -24.35
C GLY A 764 13.65 -41.35 -24.79
N GLU A 765 14.65 -40.74 -24.16
CA GLU A 765 16.06 -41.17 -24.26
C GLU A 765 16.38 -42.13 -23.10
N GLY A 766 16.47 -43.44 -23.33
CA GLY A 766 16.40 -44.37 -22.20
C GLY A 766 16.71 -45.84 -22.49
N ASN A 767 16.26 -46.73 -21.61
CA ASN A 767 16.12 -48.18 -21.87
C ASN A 767 14.86 -48.58 -21.13
N ASP A 768 13.72 -48.30 -21.74
CA ASP A 768 12.48 -48.05 -21.03
C ASP A 768 11.63 -49.32 -20.86
N SER A 769 10.85 -49.34 -19.79
CA SER A 769 10.06 -50.48 -19.36
C SER A 769 8.58 -50.08 -19.30
N ILE A 770 7.88 -50.18 -20.43
CA ILE A 770 6.52 -49.68 -20.65
C ILE A 770 5.49 -50.81 -20.60
N VAL A 771 4.40 -50.61 -19.87
CA VAL A 771 3.23 -51.51 -19.88
C VAL A 771 1.91 -50.71 -19.94
N SER A 772 1.15 -50.82 -21.03
CA SER A 772 -0.11 -50.05 -21.24
C SER A 772 -1.41 -50.82 -20.93
N HIS A 773 -1.31 -52.14 -20.68
CA HIS A 773 -2.34 -53.04 -20.13
C HIS A 773 -3.61 -53.27 -20.97
N ASP A 774 -4.66 -52.45 -20.83
CA ASP A 774 -5.94 -52.62 -21.54
C ASP A 774 -6.22 -51.31 -22.30
N GLY A 775 -6.34 -51.34 -23.63
CA GLY A 775 -6.58 -50.13 -24.40
C GLY A 775 -6.49 -50.32 -25.92
N ASP A 776 -6.84 -49.29 -26.68
CA ASP A 776 -6.40 -49.17 -28.09
C ASP A 776 -5.25 -48.13 -28.08
N ASP A 777 -4.07 -48.52 -27.57
CA ASP A 777 -3.03 -47.59 -27.10
C ASP A 777 -2.06 -47.13 -28.21
N ILE A 778 -1.33 -46.04 -27.92
CA ILE A 778 -0.24 -45.52 -28.76
C ILE A 778 1.02 -45.44 -27.90
N VAL A 779 2.05 -46.22 -28.25
CA VAL A 779 3.35 -46.23 -27.57
C VAL A 779 4.46 -45.89 -28.57
N ASP A 780 5.32 -44.94 -28.21
CA ASP A 780 6.55 -44.54 -28.90
C ASP A 780 7.68 -44.72 -27.86
N ALA A 781 8.47 -45.79 -27.93
CA ALA A 781 9.42 -46.11 -26.85
C ALA A 781 10.60 -45.12 -26.84
N GLY A 782 11.23 -44.90 -28.00
CA GLY A 782 12.04 -43.71 -28.25
C GLY A 782 13.46 -44.02 -28.72
N ALA A 783 14.44 -43.93 -27.82
CA ALA A 783 15.85 -44.03 -28.15
C ALA A 783 16.66 -44.78 -27.07
N GLY A 784 16.74 -46.09 -27.24
CA GLY A 784 17.62 -47.01 -26.55
C GLY A 784 17.04 -48.43 -26.62
N ASN A 785 17.41 -49.33 -25.71
CA ASN A 785 16.98 -50.73 -25.82
C ASN A 785 15.74 -50.98 -24.96
N ASP A 786 14.56 -50.81 -25.57
CA ASP A 786 13.31 -50.68 -24.83
C ASP A 786 12.54 -52.00 -24.69
N THR A 787 11.58 -52.04 -23.77
CA THR A 787 10.71 -53.18 -23.51
C THR A 787 9.27 -52.72 -23.36
N VAL A 788 8.43 -53.02 -24.34
CA VAL A 788 7.02 -52.59 -24.41
C VAL A 788 6.08 -53.80 -24.34
N LEU A 789 5.16 -53.80 -23.39
CA LEU A 789 4.02 -54.71 -23.33
C LEU A 789 2.72 -53.89 -23.47
N ALA A 790 2.13 -53.88 -24.68
CA ALA A 790 0.93 -53.10 -24.96
C ALA A 790 -0.30 -53.69 -24.24
N GLY A 791 -0.79 -54.86 -24.66
CA GLY A 791 -1.59 -55.74 -23.78
C GLY A 791 -2.90 -56.21 -24.36
N SER A 792 -3.93 -55.36 -24.43
CA SER A 792 -5.31 -55.80 -24.75
C SER A 792 -6.20 -54.72 -25.38
N GLY A 793 -6.04 -54.56 -26.69
CA GLY A 793 -6.98 -53.95 -27.65
C GLY A 793 -6.28 -53.74 -29.00
N ASP A 794 -6.75 -52.86 -29.88
CA ASP A 794 -6.14 -52.69 -31.21
C ASP A 794 -4.95 -51.67 -31.11
N ASP A 795 -3.78 -52.12 -30.65
CA ASP A 795 -2.65 -51.27 -30.22
C ASP A 795 -1.75 -50.75 -31.37
N THR A 796 -1.01 -49.66 -31.13
CA THR A 796 0.04 -49.14 -32.01
C THR A 796 1.34 -48.88 -31.24
N VAL A 797 2.41 -49.60 -31.58
CA VAL A 797 3.72 -49.54 -30.93
C VAL A 797 4.80 -49.19 -31.96
N ASP A 798 5.67 -48.23 -31.63
CA ASP A 798 6.94 -47.92 -32.30
C ASP A 798 8.06 -48.07 -31.26
N GLY A 799 9.13 -48.82 -31.56
CA GLY A 799 10.29 -48.95 -30.67
C GLY A 799 11.23 -47.76 -30.79
N GLY A 800 11.56 -47.36 -32.01
CA GLY A 800 12.42 -46.20 -32.27
C GLY A 800 13.88 -46.59 -32.54
N ASP A 801 14.85 -45.91 -31.92
CA ASP A 801 16.29 -46.10 -32.19
C ASP A 801 16.95 -47.03 -31.13
N GLY A 802 16.95 -48.35 -31.33
CA GLY A 802 17.68 -49.31 -30.50
C GLY A 802 17.51 -50.79 -30.89
N ASP A 803 17.88 -51.74 -30.01
CA ASP A 803 17.50 -53.16 -30.21
C ASP A 803 16.39 -53.51 -29.19
N ASP A 804 15.13 -53.48 -29.64
CA ASP A 804 13.95 -53.44 -28.76
C ASP A 804 13.24 -54.78 -28.53
N GLU A 805 12.45 -54.89 -27.44
CA GLU A 805 11.54 -56.02 -27.17
C GLU A 805 10.08 -55.55 -27.10
N LEU A 806 9.31 -55.72 -28.18
CA LEU A 806 7.95 -55.20 -28.37
C LEU A 806 6.89 -56.33 -28.42
N TYR A 807 5.85 -56.23 -27.57
CA TYR A 807 4.79 -57.24 -27.44
C TYR A 807 3.38 -56.62 -27.50
N GLY A 808 2.59 -56.95 -28.53
CA GLY A 808 1.18 -56.51 -28.68
C GLY A 808 0.18 -57.27 -27.79
N GLU A 809 0.46 -58.56 -27.55
CA GLU A 809 -0.29 -59.50 -26.69
C GLU A 809 -1.71 -59.90 -27.15
N SER A 810 -2.69 -59.01 -27.28
CA SER A 810 -4.09 -59.41 -27.58
C SER A 810 -4.93 -58.35 -28.27
N GLY A 811 -4.86 -58.32 -29.61
CA GLY A 811 -5.43 -57.20 -30.34
C GLY A 811 -5.64 -57.41 -31.84
N ALA A 812 -5.26 -56.36 -32.58
CA ALA A 812 -5.12 -56.36 -34.04
C ALA A 812 -4.06 -55.31 -34.40
N ASP A 813 -2.83 -55.61 -33.95
CA ASP A 813 -1.88 -54.58 -33.52
C ASP A 813 -1.02 -54.08 -34.68
N ILE A 814 -0.46 -52.88 -34.50
CA ILE A 814 0.50 -52.28 -35.43
C ILE A 814 1.82 -52.12 -34.68
N ILE A 815 2.81 -52.93 -35.03
CA ILE A 815 4.13 -52.91 -34.37
C ILE A 815 5.19 -52.49 -35.38
N THR A 816 5.96 -51.47 -35.04
CA THR A 816 7.13 -50.98 -35.78
C THR A 816 8.33 -51.19 -34.87
N GLY A 817 9.36 -51.90 -35.33
CA GLY A 817 10.61 -52.05 -34.57
C GLY A 817 11.30 -50.70 -34.47
N GLY A 818 11.82 -50.23 -35.60
CA GLY A 818 12.37 -48.89 -35.73
C GLY A 818 13.75 -48.95 -36.36
N GLY A 819 14.79 -48.94 -35.53
CA GLY A 819 16.16 -48.58 -35.86
C GLY A 819 17.25 -49.47 -35.24
N GLY A 820 17.07 -50.80 -35.15
CA GLY A 820 18.16 -51.72 -34.80
C GLY A 820 17.86 -53.19 -35.12
N ASP A 821 18.25 -54.14 -34.24
CA ASP A 821 17.99 -55.57 -34.43
C ASP A 821 16.84 -56.05 -33.49
N ASP A 822 15.60 -55.70 -33.83
CA ASP A 822 14.43 -55.75 -32.93
C ASP A 822 13.77 -57.13 -32.73
N PHE A 823 13.10 -57.29 -31.60
CA PHE A 823 12.27 -58.45 -31.25
C PHE A 823 10.80 -58.06 -31.11
N MET A 824 9.93 -58.64 -31.93
CA MET A 824 8.50 -58.33 -31.99
C MET A 824 7.62 -59.57 -31.78
N SER A 825 6.48 -59.41 -31.11
CA SER A 825 5.42 -60.44 -30.98
C SER A 825 4.05 -59.79 -31.12
N GLY A 826 3.20 -60.31 -32.01
CA GLY A 826 1.84 -59.79 -32.22
C GLY A 826 0.86 -60.30 -31.16
N GLY A 827 0.96 -61.58 -30.81
CA GLY A 827 0.06 -62.22 -29.84
C GLY A 827 -1.19 -62.84 -30.46
N ASP A 828 -2.36 -62.59 -29.84
CA ASP A 828 -3.65 -63.16 -30.20
C ASP A 828 -4.45 -62.20 -31.11
N GLY A 829 -4.07 -62.05 -32.40
CA GLY A 829 -4.66 -61.01 -33.27
C GLY A 829 -4.80 -61.30 -34.78
N ASP A 830 -4.77 -60.23 -35.58
CA ASP A 830 -4.89 -60.18 -37.05
C ASP A 830 -3.91 -59.05 -37.51
N ASP A 831 -2.64 -59.18 -37.11
CA ASP A 831 -1.72 -58.06 -36.79
C ASP A 831 -0.90 -57.52 -37.98
N LEU A 832 -0.15 -56.43 -37.77
CA LEU A 832 0.64 -55.72 -38.78
C LEU A 832 2.02 -55.29 -38.26
N PHE A 833 3.06 -55.98 -38.72
CA PHE A 833 4.45 -55.55 -38.50
C PHE A 833 4.89 -54.61 -39.62
N VAL A 834 5.38 -53.42 -39.27
CA VAL A 834 5.78 -52.37 -40.21
C VAL A 834 7.30 -52.30 -40.32
N LEU A 835 7.83 -52.39 -41.55
CA LEU A 835 9.27 -52.29 -41.81
C LEU A 835 9.64 -50.91 -42.36
N THR A 836 10.52 -50.25 -41.62
CA THR A 836 11.10 -48.93 -41.90
C THR A 836 12.33 -49.01 -42.80
N HIS A 837 12.85 -47.86 -43.24
CA HIS A 837 14.18 -47.80 -43.87
C HIS A 837 15.25 -47.67 -42.77
N ASP A 838 16.37 -48.36 -42.94
CA ASP A 838 17.46 -48.50 -41.95
C ASP A 838 17.12 -49.34 -40.68
N GLY A 839 15.88 -49.84 -40.50
CA GLY A 839 15.52 -50.82 -39.44
C GLY A 839 16.12 -52.20 -39.68
N GLY A 840 17.13 -52.55 -38.90
CA GLY A 840 18.16 -53.55 -39.18
C GLY A 840 17.71 -54.99 -39.49
N ASN A 841 17.73 -55.87 -38.47
CA ASN A 841 17.57 -57.33 -38.63
C ASN A 841 16.52 -57.93 -37.68
N ASP A 842 15.31 -57.42 -37.76
CA ASP A 842 14.18 -57.75 -36.91
C ASP A 842 13.83 -59.25 -36.83
N THR A 843 13.19 -59.63 -35.73
CA THR A 843 12.72 -60.99 -35.45
C THR A 843 11.28 -60.96 -34.93
N VAL A 844 10.35 -61.58 -35.66
CA VAL A 844 8.97 -61.82 -35.20
C VAL A 844 8.83 -63.22 -34.64
N TYR A 845 8.33 -63.34 -33.41
CA TYR A 845 8.32 -64.60 -32.66
C TYR A 845 7.17 -65.57 -33.01
N ASP A 846 6.00 -65.04 -33.37
CA ASP A 846 4.72 -65.79 -33.39
C ASP A 846 3.94 -65.78 -34.72
N PHE A 847 4.36 -64.96 -35.71
CA PHE A 847 3.72 -64.69 -37.00
C PHE A 847 2.68 -65.74 -37.51
N ASP A 848 1.38 -65.49 -37.34
CA ASP A 848 0.32 -66.44 -37.66
C ASP A 848 0.01 -66.54 -39.17
N MET A 849 0.61 -67.57 -39.77
CA MET A 849 0.36 -68.01 -41.14
C MET A 849 -1.07 -68.56 -41.40
N THR A 850 -2.01 -68.50 -40.46
CA THR A 850 -3.40 -68.92 -40.62
C THR A 850 -4.15 -68.04 -41.61
N LEU A 851 -4.79 -68.64 -42.62
CA LEU A 851 -5.39 -67.87 -43.70
C LEU A 851 -6.75 -67.24 -43.35
N ASN A 852 -6.76 -65.99 -42.89
CA ASN A 852 -7.97 -65.17 -42.76
C ASN A 852 -8.35 -64.49 -44.09
N ALA A 853 -9.56 -64.76 -44.59
CA ALA A 853 -10.13 -64.25 -45.84
C ALA A 853 -9.31 -64.41 -47.16
N GLY A 854 -8.11 -65.01 -47.12
CA GLY A 854 -7.17 -65.15 -48.24
C GLY A 854 -5.89 -64.32 -48.13
N LYS A 855 -5.63 -63.69 -46.97
CA LYS A 855 -4.32 -63.29 -46.46
C LYS A 855 -3.97 -64.23 -45.28
N THR A 856 -2.76 -64.16 -44.73
CA THR A 856 -2.48 -64.65 -43.36
C THR A 856 -3.22 -63.76 -42.34
N ALA A 857 -3.23 -64.14 -41.06
CA ALA A 857 -3.83 -63.28 -40.02
C ALA A 857 -2.94 -62.05 -39.92
N ASP A 858 -1.70 -62.29 -39.51
CA ASP A 858 -0.63 -61.31 -39.43
C ASP A 858 -0.13 -60.92 -40.81
N GLN A 859 0.31 -59.68 -40.96
CA GLN A 859 0.76 -59.06 -42.19
C GLN A 859 2.08 -58.30 -41.99
N LEU A 860 2.81 -58.12 -43.09
CA LEU A 860 3.94 -57.20 -43.16
C LEU A 860 3.56 -55.97 -43.99
N ASP A 861 3.78 -54.77 -43.46
CA ASP A 861 3.87 -53.56 -44.26
C ASP A 861 5.33 -53.32 -44.69
N VAL A 862 5.53 -53.17 -46.00
CA VAL A 862 6.82 -52.88 -46.65
C VAL A 862 6.69 -51.66 -47.56
N ASN A 863 5.70 -50.79 -47.29
CA ASN A 863 5.39 -49.62 -48.10
C ASN A 863 6.48 -48.54 -48.05
N ASP A 864 7.38 -48.54 -47.06
CA ASP A 864 8.49 -47.59 -46.98
C ASP A 864 9.84 -48.11 -47.48
N LEU A 865 10.03 -49.43 -47.47
CA LEU A 865 11.15 -50.07 -48.16
C LEU A 865 11.19 -49.76 -49.67
N ARG A 866 12.40 -49.64 -50.22
CA ARG A 866 12.65 -49.39 -51.65
C ARG A 866 13.56 -50.46 -52.22
N ASN A 867 13.45 -50.70 -53.53
CA ASN A 867 14.51 -51.40 -54.25
C ASN A 867 15.60 -50.41 -54.66
N LEU A 868 16.79 -50.92 -55.01
CA LEU A 868 17.99 -50.15 -55.42
C LEU A 868 17.79 -49.20 -56.62
N ASP A 869 16.64 -49.22 -57.29
CA ASP A 869 16.23 -48.28 -58.35
C ASP A 869 15.25 -47.19 -57.85
N GLY A 870 14.95 -47.13 -56.54
CA GLY A 870 14.06 -46.17 -55.88
C GLY A 870 12.56 -46.42 -56.04
N ASN A 871 12.14 -47.66 -56.33
CA ASN A 871 10.72 -48.01 -56.49
C ASN A 871 10.22 -48.83 -55.27
N PRO A 872 8.90 -48.82 -54.97
CA PRO A 872 8.35 -49.66 -53.90
C PRO A 872 8.64 -51.15 -54.11
N ILE A 873 8.93 -51.86 -53.01
CA ILE A 873 9.25 -53.28 -53.01
C ILE A 873 8.15 -54.13 -53.68
N GLN A 874 8.58 -55.10 -54.48
CA GLN A 874 7.73 -56.20 -54.93
C GLN A 874 8.25 -57.53 -54.39
N TRP A 875 7.38 -58.54 -54.33
CA TRP A 875 7.73 -59.94 -54.00
C TRP A 875 8.95 -60.51 -54.75
N ALA A 876 9.35 -59.92 -55.88
CA ALA A 876 10.49 -60.36 -56.69
C ALA A 876 11.83 -59.73 -56.27
N ASP A 877 11.79 -58.70 -55.42
CA ASP A 877 12.95 -57.96 -54.94
C ASP A 877 13.45 -58.52 -53.59
N VAL A 878 12.61 -59.26 -52.85
CA VAL A 878 12.92 -59.87 -51.56
C VAL A 878 13.64 -61.21 -51.75
N THR A 879 14.68 -61.45 -50.95
CA THR A 879 15.45 -62.70 -50.94
C THR A 879 15.05 -63.53 -49.71
N VAL A 880 14.36 -64.64 -49.94
CA VAL A 880 14.01 -65.59 -48.87
C VAL A 880 15.19 -66.55 -48.61
N THR A 881 15.67 -66.60 -47.38
CA THR A 881 16.67 -67.59 -46.91
C THR A 881 16.20 -68.27 -45.62
N ASP A 882 17.07 -69.04 -44.95
CA ASP A 882 16.75 -69.74 -43.72
C ASP A 882 17.89 -69.70 -42.70
N THR A 883 17.57 -69.73 -41.41
CA THR A 883 18.53 -69.59 -40.29
C THR A 883 19.70 -70.60 -40.32
N PHE A 884 19.57 -71.73 -41.03
CA PHE A 884 20.65 -72.72 -41.20
C PHE A 884 21.24 -72.80 -42.62
N GLY A 885 20.68 -72.07 -43.58
CA GLY A 885 21.11 -72.05 -44.99
C GLY A 885 20.92 -73.39 -45.73
N ASP A 886 20.08 -74.29 -45.23
CA ASP A 886 19.82 -75.62 -45.80
C ASP A 886 18.33 -75.92 -46.12
N GLY A 887 17.45 -74.95 -45.86
CA GLY A 887 16.00 -75.02 -46.06
C GLY A 887 15.24 -75.70 -44.92
N THR A 888 15.82 -75.75 -43.71
CA THR A 888 15.18 -76.37 -42.53
C THR A 888 15.09 -75.47 -41.29
N GLY A 889 15.62 -74.25 -41.36
CA GLY A 889 15.43 -73.21 -40.35
C GLY A 889 14.19 -72.34 -40.59
N ASP A 890 14.07 -71.29 -39.77
CA ASP A 890 13.07 -70.23 -39.84
C ASP A 890 13.30 -69.31 -41.05
N ALA A 891 12.24 -68.67 -41.55
CA ALA A 891 12.30 -67.87 -42.77
C ALA A 891 12.92 -66.49 -42.51
N ILE A 892 13.97 -66.15 -43.25
CA ILE A 892 14.56 -64.81 -43.25
C ILE A 892 14.19 -64.13 -44.58
N LEU A 893 13.49 -62.99 -44.50
CA LEU A 893 13.14 -62.15 -45.65
C LEU A 893 14.12 -60.97 -45.71
N THR A 894 15.13 -61.05 -46.59
CA THR A 894 16.11 -59.96 -46.77
C THR A 894 15.69 -59.04 -47.92
N PHE A 895 15.72 -57.73 -47.69
CA PHE A 895 15.36 -56.70 -48.65
C PHE A 895 16.60 -56.14 -49.40
N PRO A 896 16.43 -55.38 -50.49
CA PRO A 896 17.53 -54.99 -51.36
C PRO A 896 18.56 -54.00 -50.79
N GLU A 897 18.21 -53.20 -49.78
CA GLU A 897 19.07 -52.11 -49.28
C GLU A 897 19.90 -52.55 -48.05
N GLY A 898 19.35 -53.41 -47.20
CA GLY A 898 20.10 -54.23 -46.24
C GLY A 898 19.24 -54.90 -45.18
N GLU A 899 18.06 -54.33 -44.93
CA GLU A 899 17.06 -54.68 -43.93
C GLU A 899 16.62 -56.14 -44.06
N SER A 900 16.33 -56.81 -42.95
CA SER A 900 15.76 -58.17 -43.00
C SER A 900 14.89 -58.52 -41.81
N ILE A 901 13.84 -59.32 -42.05
CA ILE A 901 12.96 -59.80 -40.97
C ILE A 901 12.97 -61.32 -40.90
N THR A 902 13.15 -61.85 -39.70
CA THR A 902 13.17 -63.27 -39.37
C THR A 902 11.83 -63.68 -38.77
N LEU A 903 11.08 -64.54 -39.47
CA LEU A 903 9.78 -65.04 -39.01
C LEU A 903 9.96 -66.40 -38.33
N LEU A 904 10.03 -66.43 -37.00
CA LEU A 904 10.27 -67.65 -36.24
C LEU A 904 9.10 -68.65 -36.38
N GLY A 905 9.42 -69.93 -36.48
CA GLY A 905 8.43 -70.99 -36.70
C GLY A 905 7.83 -71.04 -38.12
N VAL A 906 8.01 -70.00 -38.95
CA VAL A 906 7.61 -69.98 -40.35
C VAL A 906 8.71 -70.59 -41.22
N LEU A 907 8.44 -71.69 -41.92
CA LEU A 907 9.43 -72.27 -42.84
C LEU A 907 9.56 -71.41 -44.10
N PRO A 908 10.76 -71.25 -44.70
CA PRO A 908 10.99 -70.50 -45.94
C PRO A 908 10.03 -70.87 -47.06
N THR A 909 9.68 -72.16 -47.21
CA THR A 909 8.73 -72.64 -48.22
C THR A 909 7.28 -72.15 -48.05
N GLN A 910 6.94 -71.52 -46.93
CA GLN A 910 5.63 -70.91 -46.66
C GLN A 910 5.56 -69.45 -47.14
N VAL A 911 6.72 -68.81 -47.40
CA VAL A 911 6.83 -67.42 -47.85
C VAL A 911 7.66 -67.28 -49.15
N ASP A 912 8.34 -68.31 -49.64
CA ASP A 912 9.03 -68.36 -50.94
C ASP A 912 8.05 -68.52 -52.12
N GLY A 913 7.59 -67.39 -52.64
CA GLY A 913 6.86 -67.34 -53.92
C GLY A 913 5.89 -66.17 -54.05
N LYS A 914 5.56 -65.80 -55.30
CA LYS A 914 4.68 -64.65 -55.56
C LYS A 914 3.35 -64.73 -54.80
N LEU A 915 2.73 -65.90 -54.70
CA LEU A 915 1.39 -66.01 -54.10
C LEU A 915 1.51 -65.96 -52.57
N GLU A 916 2.52 -66.62 -52.05
CA GLU A 916 2.90 -66.79 -50.66
C GLU A 916 3.29 -65.41 -50.04
N MET A 917 4.11 -64.62 -50.74
CA MET A 917 4.43 -63.24 -50.37
C MET A 917 3.26 -62.25 -50.55
N THR A 918 2.30 -62.56 -51.44
CA THR A 918 1.05 -61.76 -51.51
C THR A 918 0.07 -62.10 -50.39
N THR A 919 0.13 -63.28 -49.80
CA THR A 919 -0.72 -63.63 -48.65
C THR A 919 -0.28 -62.96 -47.35
N ILE A 920 1.02 -62.66 -47.19
CA ILE A 920 1.55 -61.91 -46.03
C ILE A 920 1.55 -60.37 -46.23
N GLY A 921 1.04 -59.83 -47.36
CA GLY A 921 0.99 -58.37 -47.54
C GLY A 921 0.51 -57.83 -48.91
N ILE A 922 0.98 -58.38 -50.04
CA ILE A 922 1.01 -57.69 -51.37
C ILE A 922 -0.25 -57.95 -52.29
N PRO A 923 -0.68 -57.07 -53.24
CA PRO A 923 -1.98 -57.18 -53.97
C PRO A 923 -1.92 -57.38 -55.52
N CYS A 924 -3.10 -57.50 -56.21
CA CYS A 924 -3.49 -56.83 -57.51
C CYS A 924 -4.70 -57.44 -58.34
N PHE A 925 -4.72 -57.31 -59.71
CA PHE A 925 -5.88 -57.26 -60.68
C PHE A 925 -5.97 -58.43 -61.70
N VAL A 926 -7.11 -58.79 -62.36
CA VAL A 926 -7.04 -59.62 -63.61
C VAL A 926 -6.23 -58.87 -64.66
N SER A 927 -4.93 -59.14 -64.61
CA SER A 927 -3.94 -58.34 -65.27
C SER A 927 -4.10 -58.49 -66.78
N GLY A 928 -3.97 -57.37 -67.48
CA GLY A 928 -4.10 -57.23 -68.92
C GLY A 928 -5.52 -56.94 -69.42
N THR A 929 -6.48 -56.56 -68.56
CA THR A 929 -7.84 -56.17 -69.02
C THR A 929 -7.84 -54.72 -69.49
N PRO A 930 -8.11 -54.38 -70.77
CA PRO A 930 -8.06 -52.99 -71.21
C PRO A 930 -9.33 -52.20 -70.85
N ILE A 931 -9.15 -51.10 -70.11
CA ILE A 931 -10.16 -50.07 -69.82
C ILE A 931 -9.93 -48.86 -70.72
N LEU A 932 -11.01 -48.23 -71.18
CA LEU A 932 -10.94 -46.98 -71.93
C LEU A 932 -10.80 -45.78 -70.98
N THR A 933 -9.76 -44.98 -71.19
CA THR A 933 -9.51 -43.67 -70.57
C THR A 933 -9.55 -42.58 -71.65
N PRO A 934 -9.61 -41.28 -71.29
CA PRO A 934 -9.62 -40.19 -72.28
C PRO A 934 -8.37 -40.14 -73.18
N SER A 935 -7.28 -40.79 -72.76
CA SER A 935 -6.02 -40.90 -73.49
C SER A 935 -5.87 -42.20 -74.31
N GLY A 936 -6.73 -43.20 -74.12
CA GLY A 936 -6.69 -44.47 -74.87
C GLY A 936 -7.07 -45.70 -74.04
N TRP A 937 -6.62 -46.88 -74.47
CA TRP A 937 -6.82 -48.12 -73.71
C TRP A 937 -5.65 -48.37 -72.76
N ARG A 938 -5.89 -48.41 -71.44
CA ARG A 938 -4.91 -48.78 -70.39
C ARG A 938 -5.25 -50.14 -69.80
N ALA A 939 -4.26 -50.88 -69.32
CA ALA A 939 -4.50 -52.11 -68.59
C ALA A 939 -5.06 -51.78 -67.20
N VAL A 940 -5.97 -52.62 -66.70
CA VAL A 940 -6.78 -52.29 -65.52
C VAL A 940 -5.93 -52.22 -64.24
N GLU A 941 -4.86 -53.02 -64.16
CA GLU A 941 -3.84 -53.06 -63.11
C GLU A 941 -2.92 -51.83 -63.08
N THR A 942 -3.01 -50.94 -64.06
CA THR A 942 -2.20 -49.71 -64.13
C THR A 942 -3.05 -48.46 -63.91
N LEU A 943 -4.13 -48.55 -63.12
CA LEU A 943 -5.09 -47.48 -62.85
C LEU A 943 -5.24 -47.23 -61.34
N GLU A 944 -5.10 -45.97 -60.94
CA GLU A 944 -4.98 -45.54 -59.54
C GLU A 944 -6.07 -44.51 -59.15
N PRO A 945 -6.32 -44.27 -57.86
CA PRO A 945 -7.15 -43.14 -57.42
C PRO A 945 -6.67 -41.80 -58.03
N GLY A 946 -7.60 -41.02 -58.58
CA GLY A 946 -7.32 -39.80 -59.34
C GLY A 946 -7.30 -39.97 -60.86
N ASP A 947 -7.03 -41.17 -61.40
CA ASP A 947 -7.08 -41.41 -62.85
C ASP A 947 -8.48 -41.21 -63.43
N LEU A 948 -8.57 -40.66 -64.65
CA LEU A 948 -9.84 -40.52 -65.37
C LEU A 948 -10.12 -41.73 -66.28
N VAL A 949 -11.31 -42.33 -66.12
CA VAL A 949 -11.84 -43.35 -67.03
C VAL A 949 -12.98 -42.80 -67.89
N GLU A 950 -13.12 -43.27 -69.13
CA GLU A 950 -14.22 -42.88 -70.01
C GLU A 950 -15.49 -43.67 -69.68
N THR A 951 -16.54 -42.93 -69.30
CA THR A 951 -17.86 -43.51 -69.02
C THR A 951 -18.90 -43.08 -70.07
N GLN A 952 -20.02 -43.79 -70.08
CA GLN A 952 -21.15 -43.51 -70.96
C GLN A 952 -21.75 -42.11 -70.72
N GLU A 953 -21.50 -41.54 -69.53
CA GLU A 953 -21.92 -40.22 -69.05
C GLU A 953 -20.83 -39.13 -69.18
N GLY A 954 -19.61 -39.48 -69.61
CA GLY A 954 -18.42 -38.61 -69.70
C GLY A 954 -17.26 -39.10 -68.80
N PRO A 955 -16.06 -38.50 -68.89
CA PRO A 955 -14.93 -38.88 -68.04
C PRO A 955 -15.26 -38.73 -66.54
N ALA A 956 -14.83 -39.71 -65.73
CA ALA A 956 -15.02 -39.71 -64.28
C ALA A 956 -13.74 -40.19 -63.56
N PRO A 957 -13.41 -39.61 -62.38
CA PRO A 957 -12.23 -40.01 -61.61
C PRO A 957 -12.46 -41.32 -60.85
N ILE A 958 -11.40 -42.10 -60.75
CA ILE A 958 -11.29 -43.21 -59.81
C ILE A 958 -11.12 -42.63 -58.41
N ILE A 959 -11.91 -43.10 -57.45
CA ILE A 959 -11.83 -42.67 -56.04
C ILE A 959 -11.24 -43.78 -55.13
N TRP A 960 -11.22 -45.01 -55.63
CA TRP A 960 -10.56 -46.15 -55.02
C TRP A 960 -10.37 -47.25 -56.08
N ALA A 961 -9.24 -47.96 -56.04
CA ALA A 961 -9.01 -49.17 -56.82
C ALA A 961 -8.29 -50.20 -55.94
N GLY A 962 -8.84 -51.42 -55.78
CA GLY A 962 -8.24 -52.45 -54.90
C GLY A 962 -8.53 -53.90 -55.31
N GLY A 963 -7.56 -54.78 -55.01
CA GLY A 963 -7.29 -56.10 -55.61
C GLY A 963 -7.75 -57.34 -54.84
N ARG A 964 -7.76 -58.49 -55.54
CA ARG A 964 -8.06 -59.83 -54.99
C ARG A 964 -7.58 -60.95 -55.92
N ASP A 965 -6.64 -61.76 -55.45
CA ASP A 965 -6.21 -62.98 -56.12
C ASP A 965 -7.12 -64.19 -55.85
N LEU A 966 -7.22 -65.13 -56.81
CA LEU A 966 -7.84 -66.46 -56.64
C LEU A 966 -7.04 -67.52 -57.40
N GLY A 967 -6.50 -68.50 -56.68
CA GLY A 967 -5.70 -69.60 -57.20
C GLY A 967 -6.52 -70.83 -57.65
N SER A 968 -5.81 -71.89 -58.04
CA SER A 968 -6.46 -73.12 -58.54
C SER A 968 -7.27 -73.84 -57.47
N ALA A 969 -6.88 -73.67 -56.20
CA ALA A 969 -7.57 -74.23 -55.04
C ALA A 969 -8.89 -73.50 -54.80
N ASP A 970 -8.91 -72.17 -54.78
CA ASP A 970 -10.12 -71.35 -54.60
C ASP A 970 -11.15 -71.63 -55.70
N LEU A 971 -10.68 -71.68 -56.95
CA LEU A 971 -11.50 -71.97 -58.12
C LEU A 971 -12.03 -73.42 -58.15
N ALA A 972 -11.42 -74.33 -57.38
CA ALA A 972 -11.90 -75.70 -57.17
C ALA A 972 -12.85 -75.84 -55.97
N ALA A 973 -12.55 -75.15 -54.86
CA ALA A 973 -13.37 -75.11 -53.65
C ALA A 973 -14.68 -74.32 -53.85
N ARG A 974 -14.63 -73.23 -54.63
CA ARG A 974 -15.78 -72.38 -54.99
C ARG A 974 -15.92 -72.26 -56.52
N PRO A 975 -16.38 -73.32 -57.24
CA PRO A 975 -16.57 -73.29 -58.71
C PRO A 975 -17.60 -72.26 -59.21
N THR A 976 -18.26 -71.54 -58.30
CA THR A 976 -19.14 -70.41 -58.59
C THR A 976 -18.39 -69.16 -59.04
N ASP A 977 -17.12 -69.01 -58.61
CA ASP A 977 -16.32 -67.78 -58.74
C ASP A 977 -15.36 -67.81 -59.95
N MET A 978 -15.35 -68.95 -60.64
CA MET A 978 -14.71 -69.18 -61.94
C MET A 978 -15.12 -68.16 -63.02
N PRO A 979 -14.16 -67.48 -63.68
CA PRO A 979 -14.44 -66.34 -64.54
C PRO A 979 -15.35 -66.71 -65.71
N ILE A 980 -16.21 -65.76 -66.09
CA ILE A 980 -17.08 -65.89 -67.26
C ILE A 980 -16.36 -65.33 -68.46
N HIS A 981 -16.23 -66.15 -69.50
CA HIS A 981 -15.56 -65.79 -70.74
C HIS A 981 -16.57 -65.45 -71.83
N PHE A 982 -16.33 -64.31 -72.47
CA PHE A 982 -17.11 -63.77 -73.58
C PHE A 982 -16.22 -63.80 -74.84
N GLU A 983 -16.68 -64.49 -75.88
CA GLU A 983 -16.08 -64.43 -77.21
C GLU A 983 -16.28 -63.03 -77.82
N THR A 984 -15.43 -62.61 -78.75
CA THR A 984 -15.55 -61.31 -79.43
C THR A 984 -16.94 -61.09 -80.00
N GLY A 985 -17.55 -59.95 -79.67
CA GLY A 985 -18.88 -59.54 -80.11
C GLY A 985 -20.05 -60.17 -79.34
N ALA A 986 -19.83 -61.04 -78.35
CA ALA A 986 -20.91 -61.68 -77.59
C ALA A 986 -21.77 -60.67 -76.80
N ILE A 987 -21.15 -59.60 -76.31
CA ILE A 987 -21.78 -58.49 -75.55
C ILE A 987 -21.34 -57.10 -76.06
N GLY A 988 -20.86 -57.01 -77.32
CA GLY A 988 -20.32 -55.77 -77.90
C GLY A 988 -18.80 -55.59 -77.74
N ASN A 989 -18.17 -56.42 -76.90
CA ASN A 989 -16.72 -56.50 -76.72
C ASN A 989 -15.96 -56.71 -78.05
N ILE A 990 -14.91 -55.93 -78.29
CA ILE A 990 -14.10 -55.94 -79.53
C ILE A 990 -12.98 -57.00 -79.51
N CYS A 991 -12.63 -57.52 -78.33
CA CYS A 991 -11.76 -58.67 -78.13
C CYS A 991 -12.36 -59.62 -77.06
N PRO A 992 -11.82 -60.84 -76.87
CA PRO A 992 -12.36 -61.78 -75.89
C PRO A 992 -12.18 -61.25 -74.47
N LEU A 993 -13.26 -61.20 -73.69
CA LEU A 993 -13.27 -60.61 -72.34
C LEU A 993 -13.46 -61.72 -71.28
N ARG A 994 -12.89 -61.51 -70.09
CA ARG A 994 -13.14 -62.33 -68.89
C ARG A 994 -13.56 -61.41 -67.76
N LEU A 995 -14.62 -61.77 -67.05
CA LEU A 995 -15.17 -61.01 -65.93
C LEU A 995 -15.46 -61.94 -64.75
N SER A 996 -15.43 -61.38 -63.54
CA SER A 996 -15.99 -62.04 -62.36
C SER A 996 -17.45 -62.43 -62.60
N PRO A 997 -17.92 -63.61 -62.13
CA PRO A 997 -19.30 -64.05 -62.28
C PRO A 997 -20.38 -63.07 -61.81
N GLN A 998 -20.04 -62.21 -60.84
CA GLN A 998 -20.97 -61.22 -60.28
C GLN A 998 -21.00 -59.89 -61.04
N HIS A 999 -19.92 -59.53 -61.74
CA HIS A 999 -19.77 -58.28 -62.48
C HIS A 999 -20.88 -58.14 -63.55
N ALA A 1000 -21.56 -57.00 -63.63
CA ALA A 1000 -22.67 -56.79 -64.55
C ALA A 1000 -22.29 -56.06 -65.85
N VAL A 1001 -23.04 -56.37 -66.90
CA VAL A 1001 -22.89 -55.83 -68.26
C VAL A 1001 -24.20 -55.14 -68.66
N ALA A 1002 -24.12 -53.96 -69.28
CA ALA A 1002 -25.29 -53.19 -69.70
C ALA A 1002 -25.90 -53.73 -71.00
N MET A 1003 -27.21 -54.01 -70.99
CA MET A 1003 -27.92 -54.65 -72.10
C MET A 1003 -29.24 -53.94 -72.43
N VAL A 1004 -29.46 -53.64 -73.71
CA VAL A 1004 -30.72 -53.09 -74.23
C VAL A 1004 -31.73 -54.23 -74.38
N GLN A 1005 -32.85 -54.12 -73.67
CA GLN A 1005 -33.92 -55.10 -73.60
C GLN A 1005 -34.88 -54.99 -74.80
N PRO A 1006 -35.69 -56.02 -75.10
CA PRO A 1006 -36.60 -56.00 -76.25
C PRO A 1006 -37.72 -54.95 -76.19
N ASP A 1007 -37.97 -54.35 -75.02
CA ASP A 1007 -38.89 -53.23 -74.79
C ASP A 1007 -38.23 -51.85 -74.94
N GLY A 1008 -36.91 -51.81 -75.23
CA GLY A 1008 -36.11 -50.58 -75.38
C GLY A 1008 -35.43 -50.10 -74.09
N CYS A 1009 -35.75 -50.68 -72.93
CA CYS A 1009 -35.15 -50.30 -71.65
C CYS A 1009 -33.71 -50.86 -71.53
N ILE A 1010 -32.84 -50.17 -70.78
CA ILE A 1010 -31.51 -50.70 -70.42
C ILE A 1010 -31.60 -51.38 -69.05
N LYS A 1011 -30.98 -52.57 -68.93
CA LYS A 1011 -30.83 -53.28 -67.64
C LYS A 1011 -29.41 -53.84 -67.51
N LEU A 1012 -28.90 -53.85 -66.28
CA LEU A 1012 -27.64 -54.53 -65.95
C LEU A 1012 -27.86 -56.04 -65.83
N VAL A 1013 -26.97 -56.84 -66.41
CA VAL A 1013 -27.06 -58.30 -66.39
C VAL A 1013 -25.74 -58.87 -65.90
N ARG A 1014 -25.75 -59.55 -64.74
CA ARG A 1014 -24.56 -60.23 -64.18
C ARG A 1014 -23.94 -61.20 -65.19
N ALA A 1015 -22.62 -61.27 -65.25
CA ALA A 1015 -21.89 -62.10 -66.19
C ALA A 1015 -22.36 -63.57 -66.19
N ARG A 1016 -22.59 -64.14 -65.00
CA ARG A 1016 -23.10 -65.52 -64.85
C ARG A 1016 -24.48 -65.74 -65.47
N HIS A 1017 -25.37 -64.74 -65.45
CA HIS A 1017 -26.73 -64.88 -65.99
C HIS A 1017 -26.77 -65.08 -67.51
N PHE A 1018 -25.74 -64.65 -68.25
CA PHE A 1018 -25.65 -64.93 -69.69
C PHE A 1018 -25.44 -66.42 -69.99
N VAL A 1019 -24.72 -67.13 -69.10
CA VAL A 1019 -24.56 -68.58 -69.18
C VAL A 1019 -25.88 -69.28 -68.85
N ASP A 1020 -26.54 -68.88 -67.75
CA ASP A 1020 -27.86 -69.42 -67.35
C ASP A 1020 -28.93 -69.22 -68.45
N MET A 1021 -28.88 -68.10 -69.19
CA MET A 1021 -29.78 -67.83 -70.32
C MET A 1021 -29.46 -68.64 -71.58
N GLY A 1022 -28.24 -69.17 -71.71
CA GLY A 1022 -27.75 -69.84 -72.92
C GLY A 1022 -27.37 -68.87 -74.05
N LYS A 1023 -26.84 -67.68 -73.72
CA LYS A 1023 -26.45 -66.69 -74.75
C LYS A 1023 -25.25 -67.21 -75.56
N ARG A 1024 -25.37 -67.16 -76.89
CA ARG A 1024 -24.33 -67.62 -77.82
C ARG A 1024 -23.05 -66.79 -77.64
N GLY A 1025 -21.90 -67.45 -77.58
CA GLY A 1025 -20.59 -66.83 -77.39
C GLY A 1025 -20.19 -66.57 -75.93
N VAL A 1026 -20.93 -67.09 -74.94
CA VAL A 1026 -20.62 -66.93 -73.50
C VAL A 1026 -20.49 -68.30 -72.81
N ARG A 1027 -19.45 -68.48 -72.00
CA ARG A 1027 -19.20 -69.72 -71.25
C ARG A 1027 -18.43 -69.49 -69.96
N ILE A 1028 -18.59 -70.38 -68.98
CA ILE A 1028 -17.68 -70.44 -67.82
C ILE A 1028 -16.29 -70.87 -68.31
N ALA A 1029 -15.24 -70.19 -67.88
CA ALA A 1029 -13.84 -70.47 -68.26
C ALA A 1029 -13.26 -71.68 -67.52
N ARG A 1030 -13.87 -72.86 -67.70
CA ARG A 1030 -13.39 -74.11 -67.09
C ARG A 1030 -11.96 -74.43 -67.56
N GLY A 1031 -11.06 -74.68 -66.60
CA GLY A 1031 -9.64 -74.94 -66.85
C GLY A 1031 -8.70 -73.73 -66.63
N VAL A 1032 -9.19 -72.61 -66.11
CA VAL A 1032 -8.33 -71.53 -65.58
C VAL A 1032 -7.70 -71.99 -64.27
N LYS A 1033 -6.37 -71.79 -64.13
CA LYS A 1033 -5.59 -72.19 -62.95
C LYS A 1033 -5.43 -71.09 -61.90
N ALA A 1034 -5.46 -69.83 -62.29
CA ALA A 1034 -5.50 -68.70 -61.38
C ALA A 1034 -6.18 -67.53 -62.10
N VAL A 1035 -6.82 -66.66 -61.33
CA VAL A 1035 -7.45 -65.43 -61.81
C VAL A 1035 -7.34 -64.40 -60.71
N GLN A 1036 -6.70 -63.28 -61.01
CA GLN A 1036 -6.64 -62.13 -60.15
C GLN A 1036 -7.87 -61.22 -60.45
N TYR A 1037 -8.32 -60.32 -59.56
CA TYR A 1037 -9.48 -59.43 -59.73
C TYR A 1037 -9.39 -58.19 -58.79
N HIS A 1038 -9.08 -56.97 -59.25
CA HIS A 1038 -9.42 -55.73 -58.49
C HIS A 1038 -10.82 -55.27 -58.91
N HIS A 1039 -11.22 -54.18 -58.28
CA HIS A 1039 -12.41 -53.41 -58.53
C HIS A 1039 -12.06 -51.92 -58.62
N ILE A 1040 -12.65 -51.18 -59.56
CA ILE A 1040 -12.54 -49.73 -59.69
C ILE A 1040 -13.83 -49.09 -59.17
N LEU A 1041 -13.71 -48.20 -58.19
CA LEU A 1041 -14.78 -47.36 -57.66
C LEU A 1041 -14.60 -45.92 -58.18
N LEU A 1042 -15.71 -45.26 -58.55
CA LEU A 1042 -15.74 -43.90 -59.08
C LEU A 1042 -16.55 -42.99 -58.14
N ASP A 1043 -16.54 -41.67 -58.36
CA ASP A 1043 -17.35 -40.70 -57.60
C ASP A 1043 -18.87 -40.97 -57.62
N ARG A 1044 -19.33 -41.72 -58.64
CA ARG A 1044 -20.69 -42.23 -58.81
C ARG A 1044 -20.70 -43.51 -59.65
N HIS A 1045 -21.70 -44.36 -59.44
CA HIS A 1045 -21.85 -45.59 -60.24
C HIS A 1045 -22.13 -45.29 -61.72
N ALA A 1046 -21.17 -45.59 -62.61
CA ALA A 1046 -21.23 -45.31 -64.04
C ALA A 1046 -20.99 -46.55 -64.91
N ILE A 1047 -21.17 -46.40 -66.23
CA ILE A 1047 -20.92 -47.48 -67.20
C ILE A 1047 -19.62 -47.19 -67.97
N LEU A 1048 -18.63 -48.07 -67.82
CA LEU A 1048 -17.29 -47.92 -68.41
C LEU A 1048 -17.08 -48.89 -69.59
N SER A 1049 -16.07 -48.63 -70.43
CA SER A 1049 -15.68 -49.55 -71.50
C SER A 1049 -14.56 -50.49 -71.04
N ALA A 1050 -14.89 -51.77 -70.87
CA ALA A 1050 -13.90 -52.83 -70.73
C ALA A 1050 -13.85 -53.64 -72.03
N SER A 1051 -12.71 -53.63 -72.73
CA SER A 1051 -12.54 -54.31 -74.03
C SER A 1051 -13.65 -54.00 -75.05
N GLY A 1052 -14.19 -52.77 -75.06
CA GLY A 1052 -15.28 -52.32 -75.92
C GLY A 1052 -16.68 -52.79 -75.53
N ALA A 1053 -16.86 -53.52 -74.43
CA ALA A 1053 -18.18 -53.77 -73.84
C ALA A 1053 -18.53 -52.72 -72.79
N ALA A 1054 -19.81 -52.35 -72.73
CA ALA A 1054 -20.38 -51.50 -71.69
C ALA A 1054 -20.61 -52.31 -70.40
N VAL A 1055 -19.79 -52.07 -69.37
CA VAL A 1055 -19.81 -52.80 -68.09
C VAL A 1055 -19.94 -51.86 -66.90
N GLU A 1056 -20.32 -52.38 -65.74
CA GLU A 1056 -20.48 -51.55 -64.52
C GLU A 1056 -19.11 -51.21 -63.88
N SER A 1057 -18.98 -49.98 -63.35
CA SER A 1057 -18.00 -49.72 -62.28
C SER A 1057 -18.36 -50.54 -61.04
N MET A 1058 -17.47 -50.59 -60.03
CA MET A 1058 -17.83 -51.21 -58.75
C MET A 1058 -19.07 -50.54 -58.15
N TYR A 1059 -19.96 -51.35 -57.56
CA TYR A 1059 -21.07 -50.90 -56.74
C TYR A 1059 -20.97 -51.50 -55.34
N PRO A 1060 -20.74 -50.70 -54.29
CA PRO A 1060 -20.38 -51.17 -52.95
C PRO A 1060 -21.61 -51.58 -52.12
N GLY A 1061 -22.35 -52.59 -52.62
CA GLY A 1061 -23.44 -53.23 -51.88
C GLY A 1061 -23.04 -54.56 -51.27
N LYS A 1062 -23.89 -55.11 -50.38
CA LYS A 1062 -23.61 -56.31 -49.55
C LYS A 1062 -22.85 -57.45 -50.25
N GLN A 1063 -23.21 -57.77 -51.49
CA GLN A 1063 -22.61 -58.87 -52.26
C GLN A 1063 -21.22 -58.58 -52.87
N ALA A 1064 -20.83 -57.31 -52.94
CA ALA A 1064 -19.51 -56.88 -53.42
C ALA A 1064 -18.54 -56.65 -52.24
N LEU A 1065 -19.02 -56.04 -51.15
CA LEU A 1065 -18.21 -55.78 -49.95
C LEU A 1065 -17.86 -57.07 -49.19
N ALA A 1066 -18.77 -58.05 -49.14
CA ALA A 1066 -18.50 -59.39 -48.60
C ALA A 1066 -17.48 -60.22 -49.41
N ALA A 1067 -16.84 -59.62 -50.41
CA ALA A 1067 -15.80 -60.23 -51.24
C ALA A 1067 -14.44 -59.51 -51.13
N LEU A 1068 -14.31 -58.53 -50.21
CA LEU A 1068 -13.14 -57.68 -49.91
C LEU A 1068 -12.80 -57.74 -48.42
N SER A 1069 -11.56 -57.42 -48.02
CA SER A 1069 -11.12 -57.38 -46.60
C SER A 1069 -11.74 -56.22 -45.81
N LEU A 1070 -11.55 -56.17 -44.49
CA LEU A 1070 -12.05 -55.06 -43.65
C LEU A 1070 -11.34 -53.74 -43.98
N ALA A 1071 -10.01 -53.73 -44.06
CA ALA A 1071 -9.21 -52.59 -44.50
C ALA A 1071 -9.69 -52.03 -45.86
N GLN A 1072 -9.95 -52.90 -46.86
CA GLN A 1072 -10.50 -52.48 -48.15
C GLN A 1072 -11.91 -51.87 -48.04
N ARG A 1073 -12.75 -52.32 -47.09
CA ARG A 1073 -14.07 -51.71 -46.82
C ARG A 1073 -13.94 -50.34 -46.12
N LEU A 1074 -12.98 -50.18 -45.21
CA LEU A 1074 -12.68 -48.91 -44.53
C LEU A 1074 -12.12 -47.87 -45.51
N GLN A 1075 -11.17 -48.23 -46.38
CA GLN A 1075 -10.68 -47.36 -47.46
C GLN A 1075 -11.82 -46.86 -48.36
N ILE A 1076 -12.72 -47.77 -48.79
CA ILE A 1076 -13.90 -47.41 -49.58
C ILE A 1076 -14.84 -46.49 -48.78
N ALA A 1077 -15.03 -46.74 -47.48
CA ALA A 1077 -15.88 -45.89 -46.63
C ALA A 1077 -15.30 -44.48 -46.44
N ARG A 1078 -14.00 -44.36 -46.16
CA ARG A 1078 -13.27 -43.08 -46.06
C ARG A 1078 -13.34 -42.30 -47.39
N ALA A 1079 -13.07 -42.95 -48.53
CA ALA A 1079 -13.17 -42.33 -49.86
C ALA A 1079 -14.59 -41.83 -50.21
N ILE A 1080 -15.64 -42.56 -49.80
CA ILE A 1080 -17.03 -42.12 -49.96
C ILE A 1080 -17.35 -40.95 -49.03
N LYS A 1081 -16.88 -40.97 -47.77
CA LYS A 1081 -17.08 -39.89 -46.77
C LYS A 1081 -16.42 -38.59 -47.24
N GLY A 1082 -15.20 -38.64 -47.79
CA GLY A 1082 -14.48 -37.46 -48.29
C GLY A 1082 -15.20 -36.73 -49.44
N ILE A 1083 -16.02 -37.43 -50.23
CA ILE A 1083 -16.79 -36.85 -51.33
C ILE A 1083 -18.25 -36.55 -50.92
N ARG A 1084 -18.78 -37.23 -49.90
CA ARG A 1084 -20.13 -37.04 -49.34
C ARG A 1084 -20.12 -37.13 -47.80
N PRO A 1085 -19.72 -36.05 -47.10
CA PRO A 1085 -19.47 -36.09 -45.65
C PRO A 1085 -20.69 -36.45 -44.80
N SER A 1086 -21.90 -36.15 -45.27
CA SER A 1086 -23.16 -36.26 -44.52
C SER A 1086 -23.82 -37.66 -44.55
N ALA A 1087 -23.13 -38.70 -45.01
CA ALA A 1087 -23.71 -40.02 -45.20
C ALA A 1087 -23.54 -40.93 -43.98
N MET A 1088 -24.63 -41.58 -43.53
CA MET A 1088 -24.54 -42.68 -42.56
C MET A 1088 -23.85 -43.89 -43.20
N ILE A 1089 -22.78 -44.36 -42.56
CA ILE A 1089 -21.91 -45.45 -43.07
C ILE A 1089 -22.29 -46.77 -42.39
N ASN A 1090 -22.53 -47.79 -43.21
CA ASN A 1090 -22.63 -49.18 -42.77
C ASN A 1090 -21.62 -49.99 -43.58
N LEU A 1091 -20.53 -50.44 -42.96
CA LEU A 1091 -19.42 -51.13 -43.64
C LEU A 1091 -19.84 -52.45 -44.34
N ASN A 1092 -21.02 -52.99 -44.00
CA ASN A 1092 -21.60 -54.16 -44.65
C ASN A 1092 -22.56 -53.81 -45.81
N ASP A 1093 -22.97 -52.55 -45.98
CA ASP A 1093 -23.77 -52.05 -47.10
C ASP A 1093 -23.63 -50.53 -47.31
N LEU A 1094 -22.64 -50.11 -48.11
CA LEU A 1094 -22.35 -48.68 -48.35
C LEU A 1094 -23.26 -48.03 -49.40
N THR A 1095 -24.34 -48.70 -49.82
CA THR A 1095 -25.20 -48.23 -50.92
C THR A 1095 -26.01 -46.98 -50.60
N ALA A 1096 -26.41 -46.80 -49.33
CA ALA A 1096 -27.07 -45.58 -48.89
C ALA A 1096 -26.15 -44.33 -48.96
N ALA A 1097 -24.84 -44.52 -48.69
CA ALA A 1097 -23.84 -43.46 -48.77
C ALA A 1097 -23.41 -43.17 -50.22
N TYR A 1098 -23.21 -44.22 -51.02
CA TYR A 1098 -22.72 -44.12 -52.40
C TYR A 1098 -23.79 -43.65 -53.41
N GLY A 1099 -25.06 -43.99 -53.18
CA GLY A 1099 -26.20 -43.64 -54.04
C GLY A 1099 -26.58 -44.72 -55.06
N ASP A 1100 -27.68 -44.48 -55.76
CA ASP A 1100 -28.36 -45.47 -56.61
C ASP A 1100 -27.57 -45.91 -57.86
N ARG A 1101 -27.83 -47.15 -58.31
CA ARG A 1101 -27.34 -47.67 -59.60
C ARG A 1101 -27.98 -46.93 -60.77
N ILE A 1102 -27.15 -46.47 -61.70
CA ILE A 1102 -27.57 -45.80 -62.95
C ILE A 1102 -28.56 -46.60 -63.82
N TYR A 1103 -28.50 -47.94 -63.77
CA TYR A 1103 -29.49 -48.83 -64.40
C TYR A 1103 -29.88 -49.99 -63.48
N PRO A 1104 -31.15 -50.44 -63.51
CA PRO A 1104 -31.64 -51.51 -62.64
C PRO A 1104 -31.05 -52.88 -63.01
N LEU A 1105 -30.67 -53.66 -62.00
CA LEU A 1105 -30.13 -55.01 -62.14
C LEU A 1105 -31.24 -56.05 -62.43
N LEU A 1106 -31.05 -56.84 -63.49
CA LEU A 1106 -32.01 -57.85 -63.94
C LEU A 1106 -32.13 -59.01 -62.94
N ARG A 1107 -33.32 -59.20 -62.38
CA ARG A 1107 -33.62 -60.26 -61.41
C ARG A 1107 -33.67 -61.63 -62.08
N ARG A 1108 -33.23 -62.70 -61.39
CA ARG A 1108 -33.14 -64.07 -61.97
C ARG A 1108 -34.46 -64.62 -62.53
N LYS A 1109 -35.62 -64.15 -62.02
CA LYS A 1109 -36.96 -64.49 -62.54
C LYS A 1109 -37.34 -63.81 -63.87
N GLU A 1110 -36.61 -62.77 -64.28
CA GLU A 1110 -36.87 -61.97 -65.49
C GLU A 1110 -36.05 -62.42 -66.71
N LEU A 1111 -35.13 -63.38 -66.53
CA LEU A 1111 -34.18 -63.86 -67.54
C LEU A 1111 -34.83 -64.35 -68.84
N ALA A 1112 -36.07 -64.86 -68.79
CA ALA A 1112 -36.79 -65.32 -69.98
C ALA A 1112 -37.05 -64.17 -70.99
N ILE A 1113 -37.25 -62.95 -70.51
CA ILE A 1113 -37.55 -61.76 -71.32
C ILE A 1113 -36.26 -61.23 -71.97
N SER A 1114 -35.14 -61.26 -71.24
CA SER A 1114 -33.83 -60.74 -71.69
C SER A 1114 -33.11 -61.63 -72.72
N ARG A 1115 -33.65 -62.80 -73.09
CA ARG A 1115 -33.02 -63.71 -74.07
C ARG A 1115 -32.82 -63.11 -75.47
N ARG A 1116 -33.58 -62.06 -75.81
CA ARG A 1116 -33.43 -61.31 -77.08
C ARG A 1116 -32.75 -59.95 -76.91
N ALA A 1117 -32.21 -59.64 -75.73
CA ALA A 1117 -31.51 -58.39 -75.45
C ALA A 1117 -30.22 -58.25 -76.26
N THR A 1118 -30.03 -57.07 -76.84
CA THR A 1118 -28.86 -56.67 -77.63
C THR A 1118 -27.84 -55.94 -76.76
N ALA A 1119 -26.57 -55.99 -77.16
CA ALA A 1119 -25.52 -55.22 -76.49
C ALA A 1119 -25.87 -53.73 -76.52
N MET A 1120 -25.56 -53.01 -75.44
CA MET A 1120 -25.70 -51.56 -75.40
C MET A 1120 -24.65 -50.92 -76.32
N PRO A 1121 -25.04 -50.04 -77.26
CA PRO A 1121 -24.07 -49.27 -78.03
C PRO A 1121 -23.35 -48.27 -77.12
N LEU A 1122 -22.04 -48.15 -77.30
CA LEU A 1122 -21.23 -47.13 -76.62
C LEU A 1122 -21.61 -45.72 -77.08
N SER A 1123 -21.37 -44.71 -76.23
CA SER A 1123 -21.75 -43.32 -76.49
C SER A 1123 -20.98 -42.73 -77.68
N GLN A 1124 -21.43 -41.57 -78.18
CA GLN A 1124 -20.78 -40.92 -79.32
C GLN A 1124 -19.34 -40.46 -78.99
N ASN A 1125 -19.06 -40.18 -77.70
CA ASN A 1125 -17.72 -39.88 -77.20
C ASN A 1125 -16.85 -41.15 -77.18
N MET A 1126 -17.34 -42.23 -76.57
CA MET A 1126 -16.63 -43.52 -76.46
C MET A 1126 -16.40 -44.21 -77.82
N THR A 1127 -17.18 -43.89 -78.85
CA THR A 1127 -17.02 -44.47 -80.20
C THR A 1127 -16.01 -43.74 -81.09
N HIS A 1128 -15.54 -42.55 -80.71
CA HIS A 1128 -14.56 -41.79 -81.48
C HIS A 1128 -13.21 -42.54 -81.59
N PHE A 1129 -12.80 -43.23 -80.53
CA PHE A 1129 -11.59 -44.08 -80.48
C PHE A 1129 -11.72 -45.41 -81.26
N LEU A 1130 -12.93 -45.87 -81.58
CA LEU A 1130 -13.16 -47.16 -82.25
C LEU A 1130 -12.98 -47.11 -83.78
N GLN A 1131 -12.97 -45.92 -84.39
CA GLN A 1131 -12.75 -45.78 -85.84
C GLN A 1131 -11.27 -45.73 -86.23
N GLY A 1132 -10.35 -45.52 -85.29
CA GLY A 1132 -8.91 -45.33 -85.55
C GLY A 1132 -8.07 -46.62 -85.74
N GLN A 1133 -8.57 -47.79 -85.34
CA GLN A 1133 -7.75 -49.02 -85.21
C GLN A 1133 -8.21 -50.21 -86.09
N GLN A 1134 -9.23 -50.06 -86.95
CA GLN A 1134 -9.64 -51.13 -87.89
C GLN A 1134 -8.71 -51.26 -89.12
N ARG A 1135 -7.40 -51.52 -88.95
CA ARG A 1135 -6.56 -52.02 -90.07
C ARG A 1135 -5.19 -52.66 -89.76
N LEU A 1136 -4.98 -53.28 -88.59
CA LEU A 1136 -3.86 -54.22 -88.40
C LEU A 1136 -4.34 -55.63 -88.05
N ALA A 1137 -4.63 -56.41 -89.09
CA ALA A 1137 -4.77 -57.86 -89.00
C ALA A 1137 -3.78 -58.52 -89.96
N LEU A 1138 -3.15 -59.62 -89.48
CA LEU A 1138 -2.31 -60.59 -90.21
C LEU A 1138 -0.78 -60.29 -90.31
N ARG A 1139 -0.05 -61.13 -89.55
CA ARG A 1139 1.30 -61.72 -89.77
C ARG A 1139 2.47 -61.19 -88.91
N PRO A 1140 3.45 -62.08 -88.56
CA PRO A 1140 4.43 -61.86 -87.49
C PRO A 1140 5.80 -61.37 -88.02
N VAL A 1141 6.68 -60.91 -87.11
CA VAL A 1141 8.15 -61.21 -87.01
C VAL A 1141 8.92 -60.17 -86.17
N ALA A 1142 9.74 -60.67 -85.22
CA ALA A 1142 11.03 -60.19 -84.68
C ALA A 1142 11.25 -58.81 -83.98
N THR A 1143 11.84 -58.93 -82.77
CA THR A 1143 13.01 -58.21 -82.21
C THR A 1143 13.12 -56.66 -82.22
N GLY A 1144 13.26 -56.08 -81.01
CA GLY A 1144 14.56 -55.50 -80.60
C GLY A 1144 14.68 -53.98 -80.41
N LYS A 1145 14.86 -53.58 -79.13
CA LYS A 1145 15.58 -52.40 -78.59
C LYS A 1145 15.23 -50.96 -79.06
N GLY A 1146 14.61 -50.21 -78.14
CA GLY A 1146 15.26 -49.07 -77.43
C GLY A 1146 15.23 -47.65 -78.06
N ILE A 1147 15.67 -46.67 -77.23
CA ILE A 1147 15.77 -45.18 -77.38
C ILE A 1147 14.64 -44.45 -76.60
N ILE A 1148 14.84 -44.02 -75.34
CA ILE A 1148 15.52 -42.80 -74.80
C ILE A 1148 14.64 -41.52 -74.87
N LEU A 1149 14.23 -41.03 -73.67
CA LEU A 1149 14.17 -39.66 -73.08
C LEU A 1149 13.92 -38.40 -73.98
N PRO A 1150 13.42 -37.22 -73.48
CA PRO A 1150 13.53 -36.71 -72.09
C PRO A 1150 12.38 -35.83 -71.50
N ASN A 1151 12.54 -35.44 -70.21
CA ASN A 1151 12.21 -34.19 -69.47
C ASN A 1151 10.96 -33.34 -69.85
N ALA A 1152 10.24 -32.63 -68.96
CA ALA A 1152 10.71 -31.80 -67.84
C ALA A 1152 9.53 -31.10 -67.07
N LEU A 1153 9.81 -30.55 -65.86
CA LEU A 1153 9.21 -29.32 -65.26
C LEU A 1153 7.70 -29.32 -64.86
N THR A 1154 7.19 -28.69 -63.77
CA THR A 1154 7.68 -28.19 -62.44
C THR A 1154 6.47 -27.62 -61.64
N THR A 1155 6.69 -27.24 -60.36
CA THR A 1155 5.93 -26.26 -59.51
C THR A 1155 4.49 -26.57 -59.06
N SER A 1156 4.35 -27.00 -57.79
CA SER A 1156 3.91 -26.21 -56.60
C SER A 1156 2.86 -25.07 -56.75
N PRO A 1157 2.21 -24.62 -55.64
CA PRO A 1157 1.65 -25.37 -54.50
C PRO A 1157 0.27 -24.84 -54.02
N SER A 1158 -0.37 -25.57 -53.09
CA SER A 1158 -1.10 -25.01 -51.94
C SER A 1158 -1.33 -26.10 -50.91
#